data_AF-A0A4R2QUH6-F1
#
_entry.id   AF-A0A4R2QUH6-F1
#
_cell.length_a   1.000
_cell.length_b   1.000
_cell.length_c   1.000
_cell.angle_alpha   90.00
_cell.angle_beta   90.00
_cell.angle_gamma   90.00
#
_symmetry.space_group_name_H-M   'P 1'
#
loop_
_entity.id
_entity.type
_entity.pdbx_description
1 polymer ?
#
loop_
_entity_poly.entity_id
_entity_poly.type
_entity_poly.pdbx_seq_one_letter_code
_entity_poly.pdbx_strand_id
1 'polypeptide(L)'
;MLFIGIIYLFIFLGICYLILNSILNLRRREFETTNVVKKSFTEKINGLTRLFLGFFLQVVATLQLFFTLLSRLLMERTWIGIITLVAIFVIIWNGVPVYDGHLNLKYYTEIFTKLGILNPNDIQTLNFINTTSKTFLVIFGAAIPFFYFTYREQKATSASSIISKTNSLIMFVVFFLLSLPFAFFLNRILAQYGRTSSLLISSQEEARISIWVVFSVFAFIYFIRAIRDLLRSINLRLMLKDLVKKIDDMFFTVSFVRFKIARKEIYEDLHTHIESIYQLLAFCIEKNIDNVFDANYGKWMDVVRDLLETPRLRFIHETVLYEVLHTKDPEKFENLYRSILDKHISLIMTCYKNHKIERGHQCVSSFQNLNPRVDELRVIFMDALHELTVLLFNNEQGGLRTILQSLEELSVENKFVEKNAVIMIYKSLILRAIQKNDPIVLASISNSLLNSIGDPIGKETQNAIAKKLLRSHIKKWKLMEDEAGKSSVFMIMQAILKSIELSHHQCSGYLIKFLATNFEPNMTSEIFNVFVRNRAVDNPFLKQRKLYRAIDFSFPYNKNTLDYCVAKLIILIYGHQLYLSQKGIVIGFEQNSLIDIRTLGNKYNDYLFRSIKESKGAYRLWFLSDEKFMVDLKHRFMVAAVKNIL
;
A
#
# COMPACT_ATOMS: atom_id res chain seq x y z
N MET A 1 -19.06 -23.31 43.63
CA MET A 1 -19.18 -23.72 42.21
C MET A 1 -18.98 -22.58 41.21
N LEU A 2 -19.63 -21.41 41.36
CA LEU A 2 -19.56 -20.32 40.38
C LEU A 2 -18.14 -19.74 40.16
N PHE A 3 -17.35 -19.63 41.24
CA PHE A 3 -15.95 -19.17 41.21
C PHE A 3 -15.00 -20.16 40.49
N ILE A 4 -15.19 -21.46 40.73
CA ILE A 4 -14.47 -22.53 40.02
C ILE A 4 -14.79 -22.47 38.52
N GLY A 5 -16.06 -22.20 38.15
CA GLY A 5 -16.47 -22.01 36.77
C GLY A 5 -15.78 -20.84 36.05
N ILE A 6 -15.57 -19.72 36.74
CA ILE A 6 -14.84 -18.56 36.19
C ILE A 6 -13.36 -18.89 35.98
N ILE A 7 -12.72 -19.58 36.93
CA ILE A 7 -11.33 -20.01 36.80
C ILE A 7 -11.17 -21.00 35.63
N TYR A 8 -12.07 -21.98 35.51
CA TYR A 8 -12.06 -22.91 34.36
C TYR A 8 -12.31 -22.21 33.03
N LEU A 9 -13.15 -21.17 32.99
CA LEU A 9 -13.36 -20.36 31.81
C LEU A 9 -12.07 -19.62 31.41
N PHE A 10 -11.35 -19.01 32.36
CA PHE A 10 -10.07 -18.36 32.09
C PHE A 10 -8.97 -19.34 31.65
N ILE A 11 -8.91 -20.54 32.25
CA ILE A 11 -7.98 -21.61 31.86
C ILE A 11 -8.30 -22.10 30.44
N PHE A 12 -9.58 -22.37 30.15
CA PHE A 12 -10.04 -22.80 28.84
C PHE A 12 -9.73 -21.76 27.77
N LEU A 13 -9.95 -20.47 28.05
CA LEU A 13 -9.62 -19.37 27.14
C LEU A 13 -8.11 -19.22 26.94
N GLY A 14 -7.31 -19.42 27.99
CA GLY A 14 -5.85 -19.49 27.89
C GLY A 14 -5.35 -20.64 27.01
N ILE A 15 -5.97 -21.82 27.11
CA ILE A 15 -5.68 -22.99 26.27
C ILE A 15 -6.05 -22.71 24.80
N CYS A 16 -7.23 -22.15 24.55
CA CYS A 16 -7.66 -21.76 23.20
C CYS A 16 -6.70 -20.74 22.56
N TYR A 17 -6.21 -19.75 23.33
CA TYR A 17 -5.21 -18.80 22.86
C TYR A 17 -3.86 -19.47 22.54
N LEU A 18 -3.40 -20.41 23.38
CA LEU A 18 -2.16 -21.15 23.14
C LEU A 18 -2.25 -22.07 21.91
N ILE A 19 -3.41 -22.69 21.68
CA ILE A 19 -3.68 -23.51 20.49
C ILE A 19 -3.65 -22.62 19.24
N LEU A 20 -4.29 -21.45 19.27
CA LEU A 20 -4.25 -20.50 18.16
C LEU A 20 -2.83 -20.05 17.84
N ASN A 21 -2.08 -19.65 18.85
CA ASN A 21 -0.71 -19.19 18.67
C ASN A 21 0.19 -20.31 18.15
N SER A 22 -0.10 -21.56 18.53
CA SER A 22 0.56 -22.75 17.98
C SER A 22 0.19 -23.00 16.51
N ILE A 23 -1.08 -22.83 16.12
CA ILE A 23 -1.53 -22.96 14.72
C ILE A 23 -0.89 -21.85 13.85
N LEU A 24 -0.87 -20.60 14.33
CA LEU A 24 -0.19 -19.48 13.65
C LEU A 24 1.32 -19.74 13.53
N ASN A 25 1.95 -20.32 14.56
CA ASN A 25 3.36 -20.73 14.51
C ASN A 25 3.61 -21.96 13.64
N LEU A 26 2.66 -22.87 13.47
CA LEU A 26 2.75 -24.02 12.57
C LEU A 26 2.68 -23.59 11.11
N ARG A 27 1.74 -22.71 10.74
CA ARG A 27 1.71 -22.04 9.42
C ARG A 27 3.06 -21.40 9.08
N ARG A 28 3.71 -20.82 10.10
CA ARG A 28 5.02 -20.18 9.99
C ARG A 28 6.16 -21.19 9.73
N ARG A 29 6.15 -22.38 10.35
CA ARG A 29 7.15 -23.43 10.09
C ARG A 29 6.95 -24.13 8.74
N GLU A 30 5.71 -24.27 8.27
CA GLU A 30 5.40 -24.87 6.95
C GLU A 30 5.83 -23.99 5.76
N PHE A 31 6.12 -22.72 6.00
CA PHE A 31 6.69 -21.80 5.00
C PHE A 31 8.18 -22.10 4.71
N GLU A 32 8.88 -22.79 5.61
CA GLU A 32 10.31 -23.10 5.49
C GLU A 32 10.58 -24.51 4.93
N THR A 33 9.56 -25.39 4.86
CA THR A 33 9.73 -26.78 4.38
C THR A 33 9.31 -26.98 2.92
N THR A 34 10.16 -27.72 2.19
CA THR A 34 10.14 -28.04 0.76
C THR A 34 8.84 -28.72 0.26
N ASN A 35 8.56 -28.52 -1.02
CA ASN A 35 7.34 -28.94 -1.74
C ASN A 35 6.98 -30.44 -1.70
N VAL A 36 7.84 -31.32 -1.18
CA VAL A 36 7.66 -32.78 -1.24
C VAL A 36 6.73 -33.31 -0.13
N VAL A 37 6.72 -32.70 1.06
CA VAL A 37 5.81 -33.09 2.16
C VAL A 37 4.37 -32.64 1.89
N LYS A 38 4.20 -31.57 1.09
CA LYS A 38 2.92 -30.88 0.84
C LYS A 38 1.90 -31.68 0.02
N LYS A 39 2.32 -32.67 -0.80
CA LYS A 39 1.41 -33.40 -1.69
C LYS A 39 0.69 -34.59 -1.01
N SER A 40 1.26 -35.16 0.05
CA SER A 40 0.66 -36.32 0.75
C SER A 40 -0.38 -35.93 1.82
N PHE A 41 -0.33 -34.70 2.33
CA PHE A 41 -1.24 -34.22 3.38
C PHE A 41 -2.61 -33.79 2.81
N THR A 42 -2.65 -33.35 1.55
CA THR A 42 -3.84 -32.82 0.86
C THR A 42 -4.83 -33.89 0.41
N GLU A 43 -4.37 -35.09 0.07
CA GLU A 43 -5.24 -36.18 -0.41
C GLU A 43 -6.07 -36.85 0.71
N LYS A 44 -5.77 -36.59 1.99
CA LYS A 44 -6.42 -37.26 3.14
C LYS A 44 -7.39 -36.41 3.96
N ILE A 45 -7.58 -35.13 3.64
CA ILE A 45 -8.45 -34.23 4.43
C ILE A 45 -9.86 -34.18 3.83
N ASN A 46 -10.79 -34.94 4.41
CA ASN A 46 -12.20 -34.99 4.06
C ASN A 46 -12.91 -33.62 4.19
N GLY A 47 -14.02 -33.41 3.48
CA GLY A 47 -14.81 -32.17 3.54
C GLY A 47 -15.30 -31.80 4.96
N LEU A 48 -15.55 -32.80 5.82
CA LEU A 48 -15.98 -32.60 7.21
C LEU A 48 -14.87 -31.95 8.07
N THR A 49 -13.62 -32.38 7.90
CA THR A 49 -12.47 -31.79 8.60
C THR A 49 -12.22 -30.34 8.18
N ARG A 50 -12.53 -29.99 6.93
CA ARG A 50 -12.47 -28.59 6.43
C ARG A 50 -13.51 -27.70 7.10
N LEU A 51 -14.76 -28.18 7.20
CA LEU A 51 -15.84 -27.45 7.87
C LEU A 51 -15.57 -27.26 9.36
N PHE A 52 -15.07 -28.31 10.04
CA PHE A 52 -14.71 -28.23 11.45
C PHE A 52 -13.57 -27.24 11.72
N LEU A 53 -12.52 -27.26 10.89
CA LEU A 53 -11.41 -26.31 11.04
C LEU A 53 -11.88 -24.86 10.77
N GLY A 54 -12.71 -24.64 9.76
CA GLY A 54 -13.29 -23.33 9.48
C GLY A 54 -14.14 -22.81 10.65
N PHE A 55 -14.97 -23.67 11.25
CA PHE A 55 -15.76 -23.33 12.44
C PHE A 55 -14.86 -23.02 13.65
N PHE A 56 -13.85 -23.85 13.90
CA PHE A 56 -12.90 -23.65 15.00
C PHE A 56 -12.14 -22.32 14.88
N LEU A 57 -11.58 -22.02 13.71
CA LEU A 57 -10.90 -20.74 13.44
C LEU A 57 -11.83 -19.54 13.65
N GLN A 58 -13.10 -19.70 13.30
CA GLN A 58 -14.09 -18.66 13.51
C GLN A 58 -14.39 -18.43 15.00
N VAL A 59 -14.60 -19.49 15.78
CA VAL A 59 -14.82 -19.40 17.24
C VAL A 59 -13.65 -18.71 17.90
N VAL A 60 -12.43 -19.11 17.54
CA VAL A 60 -11.21 -18.53 18.08
C VAL A 60 -11.07 -17.04 17.72
N ALA A 61 -11.30 -16.68 16.45
CA ALA A 61 -11.28 -15.28 16.02
C ALA A 61 -12.32 -14.43 16.77
N THR A 62 -13.53 -14.96 17.02
CA THR A 62 -14.56 -14.27 17.79
C THR A 62 -14.19 -14.09 19.26
N LEU A 63 -13.55 -15.08 19.89
CA LEU A 63 -13.09 -14.98 21.27
C LEU A 63 -11.96 -13.96 21.41
N GLN A 64 -10.99 -13.98 20.49
CA GLN A 64 -9.90 -12.99 20.47
C GLN A 64 -10.46 -11.56 20.34
N LEU A 65 -11.47 -11.38 19.49
CA LEU A 65 -12.11 -10.09 19.31
C LEU A 65 -12.87 -9.65 20.56
N PHE A 66 -13.62 -10.55 21.20
CA PHE A 66 -14.30 -10.26 22.46
C PHE A 66 -13.33 -9.75 23.52
N PHE A 67 -12.18 -10.41 23.70
CA PHE A 67 -11.16 -9.94 24.63
C PHE A 67 -10.54 -8.60 24.24
N THR A 68 -10.33 -8.38 22.95
CA THR A 68 -9.79 -7.11 22.45
C THR A 68 -10.76 -5.97 22.74
N LEU A 69 -12.05 -6.16 22.47
CA LEU A 69 -13.11 -5.20 22.80
C LEU A 69 -13.23 -4.96 24.30
N LEU A 70 -13.21 -6.02 25.11
CA LEU A 70 -13.28 -5.91 26.56
C LEU A 70 -12.09 -5.12 27.11
N SER A 71 -10.87 -5.42 26.63
CA SER A 71 -9.66 -4.69 27.02
C SER A 71 -9.74 -3.21 26.62
N ARG A 72 -10.28 -2.92 25.43
CA ARG A 72 -10.48 -1.56 24.93
C ARG A 72 -11.49 -0.79 25.78
N LEU A 73 -12.63 -1.39 26.10
CA LEU A 73 -13.66 -0.77 26.92
C LEU A 73 -13.16 -0.45 28.33
N LEU A 74 -12.37 -1.35 28.93
CA LEU A 74 -11.72 -1.12 30.22
C LEU A 74 -10.68 0.02 30.15
N MET A 75 -10.00 0.19 29.01
CA MET A 75 -9.00 1.24 28.80
C MET A 75 -9.61 2.61 28.50
N GLU A 76 -10.64 2.69 27.65
CA GLU A 76 -11.32 3.95 27.31
C GLU A 76 -12.07 4.53 28.51
N ARG A 77 -12.56 3.66 29.40
CA ARG A 77 -13.25 4.05 30.63
C ARG A 77 -12.50 3.55 31.85
N THR A 78 -11.34 4.15 32.12
CA THR A 78 -10.43 3.80 33.23
C THR A 78 -11.14 3.68 34.58
N TRP A 79 -12.14 4.53 34.85
CA TRP A 79 -12.95 4.46 36.08
C TRP A 79 -13.78 3.17 36.18
N ILE A 80 -14.33 2.66 35.08
CA ILE A 80 -15.02 1.34 35.04
C ILE A 80 -14.01 0.25 35.35
N GLY A 81 -12.81 0.33 34.77
CA GLY A 81 -11.73 -0.60 35.07
C GLY A 81 -11.38 -0.63 36.55
N ILE A 82 -11.22 0.54 37.18
CA ILE A 82 -10.93 0.65 38.62
C ILE A 82 -12.07 0.08 39.47
N ILE A 83 -13.33 0.44 39.19
CA ILE A 83 -14.49 -0.09 39.91
C ILE A 83 -14.54 -1.62 39.79
N THR A 84 -14.31 -2.14 38.58
CA THR A 84 -14.30 -3.59 38.32
C THR A 84 -13.19 -4.27 39.11
N LEU A 85 -11.98 -3.70 39.17
CA LEU A 85 -10.88 -4.25 39.96
C LEU A 85 -11.17 -4.25 41.46
N VAL A 86 -11.76 -3.17 41.98
CA VAL A 86 -12.18 -3.09 43.40
C VAL A 86 -13.25 -4.13 43.69
N ALA A 87 -14.26 -4.28 42.82
CA ALA A 87 -15.29 -5.30 42.97
C ALA A 87 -14.69 -6.72 42.97
N ILE A 88 -13.78 -7.01 42.04
CA ILE A 88 -13.05 -8.29 41.99
C ILE A 88 -12.28 -8.51 43.29
N PHE A 89 -11.54 -7.51 43.78
CA PHE A 89 -10.82 -7.59 45.04
C PHE A 89 -11.76 -7.92 46.22
N VAL A 90 -12.87 -7.19 46.37
CA VAL A 90 -13.85 -7.38 47.45
C VAL A 90 -14.47 -8.79 47.37
N ILE A 91 -14.83 -9.24 46.18
CA ILE A 91 -15.38 -10.58 45.96
C ILE A 91 -14.37 -11.66 46.34
N ILE A 92 -13.11 -11.53 45.92
CA ILE A 92 -12.08 -12.53 46.23
C ILE A 92 -11.76 -12.51 47.73
N TRP A 93 -11.60 -11.32 48.33
CA TRP A 93 -11.26 -11.19 49.75
C TRP A 93 -12.32 -11.82 50.66
N ASN A 94 -13.58 -11.54 50.40
CA ASN A 94 -14.70 -12.05 51.20
C ASN A 94 -15.11 -13.48 50.82
N GLY A 95 -14.87 -13.91 49.58
CA GLY A 95 -15.25 -15.23 49.08
C GLY A 95 -14.27 -16.35 49.44
N VAL A 96 -13.06 -16.01 49.90
CA VAL A 96 -12.05 -16.99 50.31
C VAL A 96 -12.23 -17.30 51.80
N PRO A 97 -12.60 -18.54 52.17
CA PRO A 97 -12.82 -18.92 53.56
C PRO A 97 -11.50 -18.92 54.35
N VAL A 98 -11.59 -18.57 55.63
CA VAL A 98 -10.52 -18.76 56.62
C VAL A 98 -10.66 -20.19 57.14
N TYR A 99 -9.57 -20.96 57.10
CA TYR A 99 -9.58 -22.36 57.56
C TYR A 99 -9.13 -22.46 59.02
N ASP A 100 -9.66 -23.43 59.75
CA ASP A 100 -9.14 -23.78 61.07
C ASP A 100 -7.75 -24.43 60.92
N GLY A 101 -6.72 -23.69 61.36
CA GLY A 101 -5.30 -23.79 60.98
C GLY A 101 -4.51 -25.06 61.32
N HIS A 102 -5.16 -26.20 61.57
CA HIS A 102 -4.44 -27.43 61.95
C HIS A 102 -3.98 -28.30 60.78
N LEU A 103 -4.68 -28.27 59.63
CA LEU A 103 -4.40 -29.20 58.52
C LEU A 103 -3.17 -28.81 57.68
N ASN A 104 -2.78 -27.53 57.65
CA ASN A 104 -1.77 -27.04 56.70
C ASN A 104 -0.46 -26.52 57.34
N LEU A 105 -0.32 -26.60 58.67
CA LEU A 105 0.90 -26.18 59.37
C LEU A 105 2.13 -26.99 58.93
N LYS A 106 1.95 -28.29 58.65
CA LYS A 106 3.01 -29.19 58.15
C LYS A 106 3.52 -28.79 56.76
N TYR A 107 2.63 -28.29 55.90
CA TYR A 107 2.98 -27.87 54.54
C TYR A 107 3.82 -26.58 54.54
N TYR A 108 3.42 -25.57 55.33
CA TYR A 108 4.19 -24.33 55.46
C TYR A 108 5.55 -24.55 56.11
N THR A 109 5.62 -25.36 57.17
CA THR A 109 6.89 -25.70 57.81
C THR A 109 7.84 -26.41 56.83
N GLU A 110 7.33 -27.29 55.96
CA GLU A 110 8.11 -27.93 54.91
C GLU A 110 8.62 -26.94 53.84
N ILE A 111 7.80 -25.97 53.42
CA ILE A 111 8.23 -24.93 52.47
C ILE A 111 9.35 -24.07 53.07
N PHE A 112 9.16 -23.56 54.28
CA PHE A 112 10.15 -22.71 54.93
C PHE A 112 11.45 -23.44 55.24
N THR A 113 11.38 -24.71 55.65
CA THR A 113 12.58 -25.53 55.87
C THR A 113 13.31 -25.84 54.56
N LYS A 114 12.62 -26.08 53.44
CA LYS A 114 13.24 -26.16 52.10
C LYS A 114 13.91 -24.86 51.66
N LEU A 115 13.41 -23.71 52.13
CA LEU A 115 14.03 -22.40 51.94
C LEU A 115 15.19 -22.12 52.92
N GLY A 116 15.54 -23.08 53.79
CA GLY A 116 16.64 -22.97 54.75
C GLY A 116 16.30 -22.25 56.06
N ILE A 117 15.01 -21.99 56.33
CA ILE A 117 14.57 -21.30 57.52
C ILE A 117 14.22 -22.32 58.61
N LEU A 118 15.05 -22.35 59.66
CA LEU A 118 14.84 -23.19 60.84
C LEU A 118 13.85 -22.50 61.79
N ASN A 119 12.84 -23.23 62.25
CA ASN A 119 11.75 -22.77 63.13
C ASN A 119 10.95 -21.57 62.57
N PRO A 120 10.15 -21.81 61.52
CA PRO A 120 9.40 -20.72 60.91
C PRO A 120 8.29 -20.19 61.81
N ASN A 121 8.05 -18.88 61.76
CA ASN A 121 7.04 -18.18 62.55
C ASN A 121 6.28 -17.12 61.73
N ASP A 122 5.13 -16.66 62.24
CA ASP A 122 4.30 -15.66 61.58
C ASP A 122 5.05 -14.33 61.31
N ILE A 123 6.05 -13.98 62.14
CA ILE A 123 6.89 -12.79 61.95
C ILE A 123 7.70 -12.89 60.65
N GLN A 124 8.18 -14.08 60.28
CA GLN A 124 8.89 -14.28 59.03
C GLN A 124 7.98 -14.15 57.82
N THR A 125 6.76 -14.70 57.87
CA THR A 125 5.74 -14.49 56.82
C THR A 125 5.42 -13.01 56.66
N LEU A 126 5.23 -12.29 57.76
CA LEU A 126 5.00 -10.85 57.78
C LEU A 126 6.19 -10.08 57.15
N ASN A 127 7.42 -10.43 57.53
CA ASN A 127 8.63 -9.81 56.97
C ASN A 127 8.75 -10.08 55.46
N PHE A 128 8.40 -11.29 55.00
CA PHE A 128 8.40 -11.64 53.59
C PHE A 128 7.39 -10.81 52.80
N ILE A 129 6.13 -10.72 53.26
CA ILE A 129 5.08 -9.92 52.62
C ILE A 129 5.48 -8.45 52.60
N ASN A 130 5.95 -7.91 53.72
CA ASN A 130 6.36 -6.51 53.84
C ASN A 130 7.55 -6.17 52.93
N THR A 131 8.58 -7.02 52.92
CA THR A 131 9.76 -6.83 52.07
C THR A 131 9.39 -6.88 50.60
N THR A 132 8.63 -7.91 50.19
CA THR A 132 8.17 -8.07 48.81
C THR A 132 7.32 -6.88 48.37
N SER A 133 6.40 -6.40 49.21
CA SER A 133 5.55 -5.25 48.91
C SER A 133 6.34 -3.95 48.77
N LYS A 134 7.34 -3.72 49.63
CA LYS A 134 8.26 -2.58 49.52
C LYS A 134 9.09 -2.64 48.24
N THR A 135 9.62 -3.82 47.88
CA THR A 135 10.34 -4.01 46.62
C THR A 135 9.44 -3.71 45.42
N PHE A 136 8.19 -4.19 45.44
CA PHE A 136 7.22 -3.89 44.39
C PHE A 136 6.92 -2.39 44.26
N LEU A 137 6.79 -1.66 45.37
CA LEU A 137 6.62 -0.20 45.35
C LEU A 137 7.82 0.51 44.71
N VAL A 138 9.04 0.08 45.02
CA VAL A 138 10.27 0.61 44.39
C VAL A 138 10.30 0.31 42.89
N ILE A 139 10.00 -0.93 42.49
CA ILE A 139 9.94 -1.34 41.07
C ILE A 139 8.91 -0.50 40.32
N PHE A 140 7.72 -0.32 40.89
CA PHE A 140 6.66 0.48 40.30
C PHE A 140 7.08 1.96 40.17
N GLY A 141 7.70 2.51 41.21
CA GLY A 141 8.25 3.87 41.19
C GLY A 141 9.30 4.05 40.09
N ALA A 142 10.19 3.08 39.90
CA ALA A 142 11.20 3.10 38.83
C ALA A 142 10.62 2.85 37.43
N ALA A 143 9.50 2.12 37.34
CA ALA A 143 8.85 1.84 36.06
C ALA A 143 8.25 3.11 35.43
N ILE A 144 7.69 4.03 36.23
CA ILE A 144 7.05 5.25 35.74
C ILE A 144 8.00 6.12 34.88
N PRO A 145 9.22 6.49 35.34
CA PRO A 145 10.20 7.20 34.50
C PRO A 145 10.56 6.45 33.23
N PHE A 146 10.71 5.12 33.30
CA PHE A 146 11.05 4.29 32.15
C PHE A 146 9.94 4.29 31.10
N PHE A 147 8.67 4.22 31.53
CA PHE A 147 7.50 4.38 30.68
C PHE A 147 7.45 5.78 30.05
N TYR A 148 7.68 6.83 30.83
CA TYR A 148 7.68 8.21 30.33
C TYR A 148 8.77 8.44 29.27
N PHE A 149 9.99 7.97 29.52
CA PHE A 149 11.09 8.05 28.57
C PHE A 149 10.76 7.32 27.27
N THR A 150 10.30 6.06 27.40
CA THR A 150 9.95 5.24 26.23
C THR A 150 8.82 5.89 25.42
N TYR A 151 7.79 6.42 26.09
CA TYR A 151 6.69 7.14 25.44
C TYR A 151 7.18 8.39 24.68
N ARG A 152 8.12 9.15 25.26
CA ARG A 152 8.70 10.31 24.61
C ARG A 152 9.48 9.95 23.34
N GLU A 153 10.31 8.91 23.40
CA GLU A 153 11.06 8.41 22.23
C GLU A 153 10.13 7.85 21.14
N GLN A 154 9.08 7.15 21.52
CA GLN A 154 8.04 6.68 20.58
C GLN A 154 7.29 7.84 19.93
N LYS A 155 6.97 8.89 20.70
CA LYS A 155 6.33 10.09 20.16
C LYS A 155 7.23 10.80 19.15
N ALA A 156 8.54 10.82 19.39
CA ALA A 156 9.51 11.38 18.45
C ALA A 156 9.63 10.58 17.14
N THR A 157 9.27 9.30 17.15
CA THR A 157 9.24 8.42 15.98
C THR A 157 7.84 8.24 15.38
N SER A 158 6.85 9.03 15.83
CA SER A 158 5.42 8.93 15.46
C SER A 158 4.79 7.54 15.70
N ALA A 159 5.41 6.71 16.54
CA ALA A 159 4.98 5.35 16.85
C ALA A 159 4.04 5.26 18.07
N SER A 160 3.66 6.40 18.66
CA SER A 160 2.96 6.44 19.94
C SER A 160 1.59 5.74 19.93
N SER A 161 0.91 5.66 18.79
CA SER A 161 -0.37 4.96 18.63
C SER A 161 -0.25 3.43 18.61
N ILE A 162 0.94 2.90 18.29
CA ILE A 162 1.17 1.47 18.07
C ILE A 162 1.37 0.71 19.40
N ILE A 163 2.04 1.34 20.37
CA ILE A 163 2.47 0.70 21.62
C ILE A 163 1.62 1.11 22.84
N SER A 164 0.76 2.13 22.70
CA SER A 164 -0.21 2.52 23.74
C SER A 164 -1.16 1.37 24.16
N LYS A 165 -1.19 0.27 23.39
CA LYS A 165 -1.96 -0.95 23.65
C LYS A 165 -1.08 -2.17 24.01
N THR A 166 0.02 -2.01 24.75
CA THR A 166 0.76 -3.18 25.27
C THR A 166 0.00 -3.83 26.42
N ASN A 167 -0.71 -4.93 26.12
CA ASN A 167 -1.41 -5.73 27.11
C ASN A 167 -0.53 -6.12 28.31
N SER A 168 0.79 -6.27 28.11
CA SER A 168 1.72 -6.60 29.19
C SER A 168 1.81 -5.54 30.28
N LEU A 169 1.85 -4.25 29.92
CA LEU A 169 1.87 -3.14 30.87
C LEU A 169 0.56 -3.08 31.66
N ILE A 170 -0.57 -3.18 30.96
CA ILE A 170 -1.91 -3.15 31.58
C ILE A 170 -2.05 -4.30 32.57
N MET A 171 -1.69 -5.52 32.16
CA MET A 171 -1.75 -6.69 33.03
C MET A 171 -0.78 -6.56 34.22
N PHE A 172 0.40 -5.97 34.04
CA PHE A 172 1.30 -5.64 35.15
C PHE A 172 0.60 -4.71 36.16
N VAL A 173 0.02 -3.60 35.70
CA VAL A 173 -0.68 -2.64 36.57
C VAL A 173 -1.86 -3.29 37.28
N VAL A 174 -2.66 -4.11 36.57
CA VAL A 174 -3.81 -4.83 37.15
C VAL A 174 -3.36 -5.77 38.27
N PHE A 175 -2.40 -6.67 38.02
CA PHE A 175 -1.94 -7.62 39.04
C PHE A 175 -1.22 -6.92 40.19
N PHE A 176 -0.48 -5.85 39.89
CA PHE A 176 0.16 -5.03 40.91
C PHE A 176 -0.88 -4.37 41.85
N LEU A 177 -1.90 -3.72 41.28
CA LEU A 177 -2.97 -3.07 42.02
C LEU A 177 -3.85 -4.06 42.79
N LEU A 178 -3.96 -5.32 42.35
CA LEU A 178 -4.61 -6.36 43.15
C LEU A 178 -3.70 -6.87 44.26
N SER A 179 -2.39 -7.00 44.03
CA SER A 179 -1.45 -7.53 45.03
C SER A 179 -1.23 -6.59 46.22
N LEU A 180 -1.26 -5.27 46.01
CA LEU A 180 -0.96 -4.28 47.06
C LEU A 180 -2.02 -4.23 48.19
N PRO A 181 -3.33 -4.11 47.90
CA PRO A 181 -4.37 -4.18 48.94
C PRO A 181 -4.33 -5.51 49.68
N PHE A 182 -4.15 -6.63 48.98
CA PHE A 182 -3.99 -7.95 49.60
C PHE A 182 -2.83 -7.96 50.61
N ALA A 183 -1.66 -7.44 50.21
CA ALA A 183 -0.51 -7.31 51.11
C ALA A 183 -0.81 -6.41 52.31
N PHE A 184 -1.48 -5.28 52.10
CA PHE A 184 -1.81 -4.33 53.17
C PHE A 184 -2.73 -4.95 54.22
N PHE A 185 -3.81 -5.63 53.81
CA PHE A 185 -4.72 -6.29 54.73
C PHE A 185 -4.09 -7.51 55.41
N LEU A 186 -3.33 -8.32 54.67
CA LEU A 186 -2.58 -9.44 55.27
C LEU A 186 -1.55 -8.96 56.30
N ASN A 187 -0.81 -7.89 56.00
CA ASN A 187 0.13 -7.28 56.94
C ASN A 187 -0.60 -6.78 58.19
N ARG A 188 -1.79 -6.20 58.08
CA ARG A 188 -2.56 -5.73 59.24
C ARG A 188 -3.02 -6.90 60.13
N ILE A 189 -3.54 -7.97 59.54
CA ILE A 189 -3.97 -9.18 60.27
C ILE A 189 -2.75 -9.84 60.95
N LEU A 190 -1.67 -10.08 60.20
CA LEU A 190 -0.46 -10.70 60.73
C LEU A 190 0.25 -9.82 61.76
N ALA A 191 0.24 -8.50 61.64
CA ALA A 191 0.83 -7.60 62.64
C ALA A 191 0.01 -7.53 63.93
N GLN A 192 -1.32 -7.66 63.83
CA GLN A 192 -2.24 -7.59 64.98
C GLN A 192 -2.24 -8.89 65.78
N TYR A 193 -2.18 -10.05 65.10
CA TYR A 193 -2.32 -11.35 65.75
C TYR A 193 -1.02 -12.18 65.73
N GLY A 194 -0.13 -11.98 64.77
CA GLY A 194 1.03 -12.84 64.45
C GLY A 194 2.30 -12.59 65.25
N ARG A 195 2.20 -12.05 66.48
CA ARG A 195 3.36 -11.92 67.38
C ARG A 195 3.69 -13.21 68.14
N THR A 196 3.04 -14.32 67.80
CA THR A 196 3.32 -15.63 68.40
C THR A 196 4.54 -16.27 67.74
N SER A 197 5.25 -17.13 68.47
CA SER A 197 6.36 -17.95 67.94
C SER A 197 5.90 -19.09 67.02
N SER A 198 4.63 -19.11 66.63
CA SER A 198 4.01 -20.16 65.82
C SER A 198 3.65 -19.66 64.41
N LEU A 199 3.31 -20.58 63.51
CA LEU A 199 2.77 -20.31 62.16
C LEU A 199 1.24 -20.33 62.12
N LEU A 200 0.58 -20.27 63.27
CA LEU A 200 -0.85 -20.54 63.39
C LEU A 200 -1.69 -19.60 62.51
N ILE A 201 -1.37 -18.30 62.51
CA ILE A 201 -2.19 -17.33 61.76
C ILE A 201 -1.86 -17.37 60.28
N SER A 202 -0.59 -17.57 59.91
CA SER A 202 -0.22 -17.82 58.52
C SER A 202 -0.95 -19.03 57.94
N SER A 203 -1.14 -20.09 58.74
CA SER A 203 -1.87 -21.29 58.30
C SER A 203 -3.38 -21.08 58.16
N GLN A 204 -4.00 -20.23 58.99
CA GLN A 204 -5.41 -19.87 58.88
C GLN A 204 -5.70 -19.04 57.62
N GLU A 205 -4.76 -18.16 57.25
CA GLU A 205 -4.85 -17.24 56.11
C GLU A 205 -4.20 -17.77 54.83
N GLU A 206 -3.89 -19.08 54.76
CA GLU A 206 -3.13 -19.69 53.67
C GLU A 206 -3.71 -19.38 52.29
N ALA A 207 -5.02 -19.51 52.12
CA ALA A 207 -5.65 -19.32 50.82
C ALA A 207 -5.47 -17.87 50.34
N ARG A 208 -5.53 -16.89 51.25
CA ARG A 208 -5.32 -15.47 50.94
C ARG A 208 -3.85 -15.18 50.66
N ILE A 209 -2.93 -15.77 51.44
CA ILE A 209 -1.49 -15.67 51.18
C ILE A 209 -1.15 -16.29 49.82
N SER A 210 -1.72 -17.43 49.48
CA SER A 210 -1.50 -18.12 48.19
C SER A 210 -1.99 -17.28 47.01
N ILE A 211 -3.19 -16.70 47.11
CA ILE A 211 -3.72 -15.78 46.09
C ILE A 211 -2.82 -14.54 45.94
N TRP A 212 -2.37 -13.97 47.06
CA TRP A 212 -1.43 -12.85 47.04
C TRP A 212 -0.13 -13.22 46.33
N VAL A 213 0.48 -14.37 46.66
CA VAL A 213 1.69 -14.89 45.98
C VAL A 213 1.44 -15.04 44.49
N VAL A 214 0.31 -15.62 44.07
CA VAL A 214 -0.04 -15.78 42.65
C VAL A 214 -0.11 -14.41 41.95
N PHE A 215 -0.79 -13.43 42.53
CA PHE A 215 -0.85 -12.08 41.95
C PHE A 215 0.52 -11.41 41.89
N SER A 216 1.34 -11.53 42.94
CA SER A 216 2.70 -11.00 42.96
C SER A 216 3.59 -11.65 41.88
N VAL A 217 3.53 -12.97 41.72
CA VAL A 217 4.27 -13.69 40.67
C VAL A 217 3.81 -13.24 39.28
N PHE A 218 2.51 -13.15 39.03
CA PHE A 218 2.00 -12.64 37.75
C PHE A 218 2.42 -11.19 37.51
N ALA A 219 2.33 -10.32 38.51
CA ALA A 219 2.79 -8.94 38.41
C ALA A 219 4.27 -8.90 38.01
N PHE A 220 5.13 -9.70 38.62
CA PHE A 220 6.55 -9.76 38.27
C PHE A 220 6.80 -10.30 36.85
N ILE A 221 6.11 -11.36 36.44
CA ILE A 221 6.20 -11.90 35.07
C ILE A 221 5.78 -10.86 34.04
N TYR A 222 4.65 -10.18 34.26
CA TYR A 222 4.16 -9.15 33.37
C TYR A 222 5.02 -7.89 33.40
N PHE A 223 5.65 -7.56 34.52
CA PHE A 223 6.65 -6.49 34.60
C PHE A 223 7.83 -6.77 33.66
N ILE A 224 8.44 -7.95 33.76
CA ILE A 224 9.56 -8.32 32.87
C ILE A 224 9.12 -8.32 31.40
N ARG A 225 7.90 -8.78 31.11
CA ARG A 225 7.34 -8.72 29.75
C ARG A 225 7.14 -7.27 29.28
N ALA A 226 6.58 -6.40 30.13
CA ALA A 226 6.36 -5.00 29.83
C ALA A 226 7.69 -4.28 29.52
N ILE A 227 8.72 -4.46 30.35
CA ILE A 227 10.05 -3.89 30.10
C ILE A 227 10.64 -4.40 28.78
N ARG A 228 10.51 -5.69 28.48
CA ARG A 228 10.96 -6.27 27.21
C ARG A 228 10.22 -5.67 26.02
N ASP A 229 8.91 -5.51 26.12
CA ASP A 229 8.07 -4.95 25.05
C ASP A 229 8.41 -3.47 24.82
N LEU A 230 8.65 -2.70 25.89
CA LEU A 230 9.11 -1.31 25.81
C LEU A 230 10.50 -1.21 25.16
N LEU A 231 11.47 -2.03 25.57
CA LEU A 231 12.80 -2.03 24.96
C LEU A 231 12.74 -2.41 23.46
N ARG A 232 11.90 -3.38 23.11
CA ARG A 232 11.66 -3.75 21.70
C ARG A 232 11.05 -2.60 20.91
N SER A 233 10.15 -1.84 21.52
CA SER A 233 9.46 -0.72 20.87
C SER A 233 10.38 0.46 20.54
N ILE A 234 11.48 0.64 21.27
CA ILE A 234 12.50 1.65 20.97
C ILE A 234 13.33 1.23 19.74
N ASN A 235 13.51 -0.07 19.54
CA ASN A 235 14.27 -0.58 18.40
C ASN A 235 13.41 -0.57 17.13
N LEU A 236 13.65 0.41 16.25
CA LEU A 236 12.96 0.61 14.98
C LEU A 236 12.85 -0.67 14.13
N ARG A 237 13.91 -1.50 14.09
CA ARG A 237 13.91 -2.75 13.33
C ARG A 237 12.91 -3.77 13.91
N LEU A 238 12.86 -3.89 15.23
CA LEU A 238 11.95 -4.82 15.89
C LEU A 238 10.51 -4.32 15.81
N MET A 239 10.32 -3.01 15.99
CA MET A 239 9.01 -2.36 15.86
C MET A 239 8.40 -2.55 14.46
N LEU A 240 9.17 -2.29 13.39
CA LEU A 240 8.72 -2.54 12.02
C LEU A 240 8.38 -4.03 11.79
N LYS A 241 9.22 -4.94 12.29
CA LYS A 241 8.99 -6.38 12.16
C LYS A 241 7.69 -6.82 12.87
N ASP A 242 7.45 -6.32 14.07
CA ASP A 242 6.27 -6.64 14.87
C ASP A 242 5.00 -6.05 14.25
N LEU A 243 5.08 -4.84 13.68
CA LEU A 243 4.01 -4.20 12.92
C LEU A 243 3.62 -4.98 11.67
N VAL A 244 4.60 -5.32 10.82
CA VAL A 244 4.38 -6.11 9.60
C VAL A 244 3.67 -7.42 9.96
N LYS A 245 4.15 -8.10 11.01
CA LYS A 245 3.53 -9.33 11.50
C LYS A 245 2.08 -9.10 11.96
N LYS A 246 1.83 -8.05 12.75
CA LYS A 246 0.51 -7.76 13.29
C LYS A 246 -0.50 -7.46 12.18
N ILE A 247 -0.08 -6.77 11.12
CA ILE A 247 -0.94 -6.48 9.97
C ILE A 247 -1.29 -7.76 9.21
N ASP A 248 -0.33 -8.64 8.95
CA ASP A 248 -0.60 -9.96 8.34
C ASP A 248 -1.60 -10.78 9.17
N ASP A 249 -1.39 -10.84 10.49
CA ASP A 249 -2.31 -11.51 11.43
C ASP A 249 -3.72 -10.89 11.40
N MET A 250 -3.83 -9.55 11.26
CA MET A 250 -5.10 -8.84 11.17
C MET A 250 -5.82 -9.06 9.85
N PHE A 251 -5.11 -9.05 8.71
CA PHE A 251 -5.66 -9.41 7.40
C PHE A 251 -6.22 -10.83 7.40
N PHE A 252 -5.48 -11.76 8.00
CA PHE A 252 -5.98 -13.11 8.21
C PHE A 252 -7.23 -13.10 9.10
N THR A 253 -7.20 -12.43 10.25
CA THR A 253 -8.32 -12.43 11.21
C THR A 253 -9.61 -11.86 10.60
N VAL A 254 -9.55 -10.69 9.96
CA VAL A 254 -10.75 -10.02 9.39
C VAL A 254 -11.44 -10.89 8.34
N SER A 255 -10.69 -11.74 7.64
CA SER A 255 -11.26 -12.68 6.68
C SER A 255 -12.20 -13.71 7.32
N PHE A 256 -11.99 -14.11 8.59
CA PHE A 256 -12.79 -15.11 9.33
C PHE A 256 -13.91 -14.51 10.19
N VAL A 257 -13.83 -13.24 10.56
CA VAL A 257 -14.80 -12.63 11.47
C VAL A 257 -16.18 -12.47 10.81
N ARG A 258 -17.23 -12.99 11.44
CA ARG A 258 -18.63 -12.89 10.95
C ARG A 258 -19.31 -11.57 11.27
N PHE A 259 -18.99 -10.93 12.40
CA PHE A 259 -19.69 -9.73 12.86
C PHE A 259 -19.21 -8.46 12.14
N LYS A 260 -20.14 -7.67 11.58
CA LYS A 260 -19.83 -6.45 10.81
C LYS A 260 -19.20 -5.34 11.66
N ILE A 261 -19.64 -5.20 12.91
CA ILE A 261 -19.11 -4.20 13.88
C ILE A 261 -17.65 -4.53 14.18
N ALA A 262 -17.39 -5.79 14.53
CA ALA A 262 -16.06 -6.33 14.77
C ALA A 262 -15.10 -6.11 13.60
N ARG A 263 -15.54 -6.39 12.36
CA ARG A 263 -14.72 -6.11 11.17
C ARG A 263 -14.45 -4.62 10.97
N LYS A 264 -15.42 -3.75 11.26
CA LYS A 264 -15.21 -2.29 11.19
C LYS A 264 -14.02 -1.86 12.04
N GLU A 265 -13.96 -2.32 13.29
CA GLU A 265 -12.87 -1.97 14.19
C GLU A 265 -11.53 -2.54 13.72
N ILE A 266 -11.50 -3.76 13.20
CA ILE A 266 -10.27 -4.34 12.64
C ILE A 266 -9.78 -3.51 11.44
N TYR A 267 -10.69 -3.01 10.58
CA TYR A 267 -10.31 -2.12 9.47
C TYR A 267 -9.75 -0.77 9.96
N GLU A 268 -10.35 -0.16 10.98
CA GLU A 268 -9.83 1.10 11.58
C GLU A 268 -8.43 0.90 12.20
N ASP A 269 -8.24 -0.20 12.92
CA ASP A 269 -6.93 -0.57 13.43
C ASP A 269 -5.97 -0.84 12.25
N LEU A 270 -6.37 -1.56 11.19
CA LEU A 270 -5.53 -1.82 10.01
C LEU A 270 -5.04 -0.52 9.37
N HIS A 271 -5.93 0.45 9.14
CA HIS A 271 -5.55 1.77 8.62
C HIS A 271 -4.46 2.43 9.47
N THR A 272 -4.63 2.42 10.80
CA THR A 272 -3.66 3.01 11.73
C THR A 272 -2.31 2.31 11.64
N HIS A 273 -2.28 0.97 11.61
CA HIS A 273 -1.03 0.21 11.56
C HIS A 273 -0.31 0.36 10.21
N ILE A 274 -1.05 0.38 9.10
CA ILE A 274 -0.50 0.61 7.76
C ILE A 274 0.12 2.00 7.68
N GLU A 275 -0.61 3.03 8.13
CA GLU A 275 -0.10 4.39 8.18
C GLU A 275 1.20 4.46 8.99
N SER A 276 1.24 3.81 10.16
CA SER A 276 2.44 3.79 10.97
C SER A 276 3.63 3.09 10.31
N ILE A 277 3.41 1.99 9.57
CA ILE A 277 4.51 1.34 8.82
C ILE A 277 5.10 2.33 7.82
N TYR A 278 4.27 3.01 7.02
CA TYR A 278 4.74 3.97 6.04
C TYR A 278 5.44 5.17 6.67
N GLN A 279 4.93 5.67 7.80
CA GLN A 279 5.57 6.74 8.57
C GLN A 279 6.96 6.31 9.10
N LEU A 280 7.09 5.09 9.63
CA LEU A 280 8.36 4.57 10.12
C LEU A 280 9.36 4.29 8.99
N LEU A 281 8.90 3.83 7.83
CA LEU A 281 9.73 3.67 6.64
C LEU A 281 10.22 5.03 6.11
N ALA A 282 9.34 6.04 6.07
CA ALA A 282 9.71 7.41 5.72
C ALA A 282 10.73 7.98 6.71
N PHE A 283 10.54 7.74 8.02
CA PHE A 283 11.49 8.14 9.06
C PHE A 283 12.86 7.46 8.87
N CYS A 284 12.91 6.19 8.45
CA CYS A 284 14.18 5.52 8.12
C CYS A 284 14.92 6.26 7.01
N ILE A 285 14.22 6.69 5.96
CA ILE A 285 14.79 7.42 4.82
C ILE A 285 15.31 8.79 5.28
N GLU A 286 14.51 9.55 6.02
CA GLU A 286 14.87 10.89 6.52
C GLU A 286 16.06 10.86 7.47
N LYS A 287 16.21 9.79 8.26
CA LYS A 287 17.31 9.60 9.21
C LYS A 287 18.48 8.79 8.65
N ASN A 288 18.49 8.48 7.35
CA ASN A 288 19.54 7.68 6.70
C ASN A 288 19.78 6.30 7.36
N ILE A 289 18.75 5.68 7.90
CA ILE A 289 18.80 4.33 8.52
C ILE A 289 18.50 3.27 7.45
N ASP A 290 19.31 3.31 6.39
CA ASP A 290 19.14 2.60 5.14
C ASP A 290 19.02 1.08 5.32
N ASN A 291 19.88 0.48 6.15
CA ASN A 291 19.87 -0.96 6.42
C ASN A 291 18.56 -1.46 7.08
N VAL A 292 17.89 -0.60 7.85
CA VAL A 292 16.62 -0.96 8.52
C VAL A 292 15.46 -0.83 7.55
N PHE A 293 15.52 0.16 6.65
CA PHE A 293 14.55 0.30 5.56
C PHE A 293 14.59 -0.94 4.66
N ASP A 294 15.76 -1.27 4.09
CA ASP A 294 15.88 -2.33 3.09
C ASP A 294 15.42 -3.70 3.65
N ALA A 295 15.76 -4.01 4.90
CA ALA A 295 15.40 -5.28 5.55
C ALA A 295 13.92 -5.44 5.92
N ASN A 296 13.18 -4.33 6.09
CA ASN A 296 11.76 -4.36 6.49
C ASN A 296 10.82 -4.02 5.34
N TYR A 297 11.27 -3.19 4.39
CA TYR A 297 10.49 -2.84 3.21
C TYR A 297 10.15 -4.08 2.38
N GLY A 298 11.13 -4.97 2.13
CA GLY A 298 10.87 -6.23 1.42
C GLY A 298 9.80 -7.09 2.10
N LYS A 299 9.88 -7.23 3.42
CA LYS A 299 8.89 -8.00 4.20
C LYS A 299 7.51 -7.37 4.18
N TRP A 300 7.44 -6.05 4.23
CA TRP A 300 6.18 -5.34 4.08
C TRP A 300 5.58 -5.60 2.70
N MET A 301 6.37 -5.50 1.64
CA MET A 301 5.92 -5.78 0.28
C MET A 301 5.50 -7.25 0.10
N ASP A 302 6.13 -8.20 0.79
CA ASP A 302 5.69 -9.59 0.80
C ASP A 302 4.28 -9.75 1.38
N VAL A 303 3.96 -9.06 2.48
CA VAL A 303 2.61 -9.06 3.08
C VAL A 303 1.57 -8.44 2.14
N VAL A 304 1.91 -7.32 1.48
CA VAL A 304 0.98 -6.68 0.55
C VAL A 304 0.77 -7.52 -0.71
N ARG A 305 1.82 -8.19 -1.21
CA ARG A 305 1.70 -9.16 -2.31
C ARG A 305 0.82 -10.34 -1.88
N ASP A 306 1.02 -10.87 -0.68
CA ASP A 306 0.20 -11.96 -0.16
C ASP A 306 -1.28 -11.59 -0.01
N LEU A 307 -1.60 -10.33 0.31
CA LEU A 307 -2.97 -9.84 0.31
C LEU A 307 -3.63 -9.97 -1.08
N LEU A 308 -2.88 -9.69 -2.15
CA LEU A 308 -3.36 -9.63 -3.53
C LEU A 308 -3.28 -10.97 -4.29
N GLU A 309 -2.36 -11.86 -3.92
CA GLU A 309 -2.07 -13.07 -4.69
C GLU A 309 -2.28 -14.37 -3.92
N THR A 310 -2.13 -14.36 -2.60
CA THR A 310 -2.12 -15.60 -1.82
C THR A 310 -3.54 -15.99 -1.39
N PRO A 311 -3.97 -17.25 -1.63
CA PRO A 311 -5.25 -17.74 -1.16
C PRO A 311 -5.30 -17.77 0.37
N ARG A 312 -6.47 -17.41 0.91
CA ARG A 312 -6.72 -17.29 2.36
C ARG A 312 -6.38 -18.55 3.14
N LEU A 313 -6.64 -19.72 2.55
CA LEU A 313 -6.25 -21.02 3.07
C LEU A 313 -5.73 -21.86 1.91
N ARG A 314 -4.40 -21.85 1.66
CA ARG A 314 -3.72 -22.60 0.59
C ARG A 314 -4.14 -24.08 0.43
N PHE A 315 -4.73 -24.68 1.46
CA PHE A 315 -5.11 -26.11 1.50
C PHE A 315 -6.62 -26.38 1.55
N ILE A 316 -7.48 -25.36 1.68
CA ILE A 316 -8.91 -25.53 2.02
C ILE A 316 -9.82 -24.71 1.10
N HIS A 317 -9.43 -23.48 0.79
CA HIS A 317 -10.17 -22.56 -0.07
C HIS A 317 -9.20 -21.74 -0.92
N GLU A 318 -9.31 -21.89 -2.24
CA GLU A 318 -8.47 -21.20 -3.23
C GLU A 318 -8.84 -19.72 -3.41
N THR A 319 -9.85 -19.22 -2.71
CA THR A 319 -10.28 -17.81 -2.79
C THR A 319 -9.17 -16.89 -2.27
N VAL A 320 -8.79 -15.90 -3.08
CA VAL A 320 -7.74 -14.95 -2.72
C VAL A 320 -8.22 -14.06 -1.58
N LEU A 321 -7.29 -13.66 -0.69
CA LEU A 321 -7.65 -12.91 0.51
C LEU A 321 -8.43 -11.64 0.18
N TYR A 322 -7.94 -10.83 -0.77
CA TYR A 322 -8.61 -9.60 -1.16
C TYR A 322 -10.03 -9.83 -1.73
N GLU A 323 -10.27 -10.90 -2.49
CA GLU A 323 -11.61 -11.21 -3.04
C GLU A 323 -12.63 -11.43 -1.93
N VAL A 324 -12.23 -12.15 -0.88
CA VAL A 324 -13.08 -12.40 0.29
C VAL A 324 -13.36 -11.11 1.05
N LEU A 325 -12.35 -10.24 1.20
CA LEU A 325 -12.50 -8.98 1.93
C LEU A 325 -13.38 -7.99 1.18
N HIS A 326 -13.15 -7.87 -0.13
CA HIS A 326 -13.93 -7.01 -1.03
C HIS A 326 -15.38 -7.49 -1.13
N THR A 327 -15.62 -8.81 -1.25
CA THR A 327 -17.00 -9.36 -1.28
C THR A 327 -17.75 -9.11 0.04
N LYS A 328 -17.05 -9.14 1.19
CA LYS A 328 -17.69 -9.00 2.51
C LYS A 328 -17.93 -7.56 2.92
N ASP A 329 -16.99 -6.67 2.66
CA ASP A 329 -17.05 -5.25 3.04
C ASP A 329 -16.39 -4.38 1.95
N PRO A 330 -17.03 -4.22 0.77
CA PRO A 330 -16.40 -3.60 -0.41
C PRO A 330 -15.89 -2.20 -0.12
N GLU A 331 -16.76 -1.31 0.39
CA GLU A 331 -16.42 0.09 0.69
C GLU A 331 -15.26 0.23 1.69
N LYS A 332 -15.22 -0.60 2.74
CA LYS A 332 -14.15 -0.55 3.75
C LYS A 332 -12.83 -1.04 3.18
N PHE A 333 -12.86 -2.10 2.38
CA PHE A 333 -11.67 -2.64 1.76
C PHE A 333 -11.13 -1.70 0.68
N GLU A 334 -12.00 -1.09 -0.14
CA GLU A 334 -11.63 -0.07 -1.13
C GLU A 334 -10.96 1.14 -0.46
N ASN A 335 -11.50 1.61 0.67
CA ASN A 335 -10.88 2.69 1.45
C ASN A 335 -9.52 2.29 2.01
N LEU A 336 -9.37 1.07 2.52
CA LEU A 336 -8.09 0.54 2.99
C LEU A 336 -7.07 0.46 1.85
N TYR A 337 -7.49 -0.06 0.70
CA TYR A 337 -6.66 -0.19 -0.48
C TYR A 337 -6.19 1.16 -1.01
N ARG A 338 -7.10 2.14 -1.12
CA ARG A 338 -6.75 3.54 -1.45
C ARG A 338 -5.74 4.10 -0.45
N SER A 339 -5.94 3.88 0.85
CA SER A 339 -5.00 4.30 1.87
C SER A 339 -3.61 3.66 1.73
N ILE A 340 -3.51 2.39 1.30
CA ILE A 340 -2.22 1.76 1.01
C ILE A 340 -1.53 2.48 -0.15
N LEU A 341 -2.25 2.73 -1.24
CA LEU A 341 -1.73 3.39 -2.43
C LEU A 341 -1.25 4.81 -2.12
N ASP A 342 -2.06 5.65 -1.47
CA ASP A 342 -1.73 7.03 -1.13
C ASP A 342 -0.48 7.14 -0.24
N LYS A 343 -0.37 6.23 0.75
CA LYS A 343 0.79 6.18 1.65
C LYS A 343 2.04 5.67 0.94
N HIS A 344 1.89 4.75 -0.03
CA HIS A 344 3.01 4.30 -0.86
C HIS A 344 3.51 5.39 -1.80
N ILE A 345 2.61 6.16 -2.42
CA ILE A 345 2.96 7.36 -3.21
C ILE A 345 3.72 8.35 -2.34
N SER A 346 3.23 8.62 -1.13
CA SER A 346 3.90 9.50 -0.17
C SER A 346 5.32 9.01 0.15
N LEU A 347 5.51 7.70 0.36
CA LEU A 347 6.83 7.11 0.59
C LEU A 347 7.77 7.28 -0.61
N ILE A 348 7.30 7.04 -1.84
CA ILE A 348 8.07 7.26 -3.07
C ILE A 348 8.52 8.73 -3.13
N MET A 349 7.62 9.67 -2.88
CA MET A 349 7.94 11.09 -2.89
C MET A 349 8.95 11.46 -1.80
N THR A 350 8.88 10.84 -0.62
CA THR A 350 9.89 11.01 0.44
C THR A 350 11.26 10.49 0.01
N CYS A 351 11.35 9.36 -0.70
CA CYS A 351 12.62 8.86 -1.25
C CYS A 351 13.27 9.89 -2.17
N TYR A 352 12.53 10.40 -3.15
CA TYR A 352 13.05 11.37 -4.11
C TYR A 352 13.37 12.72 -3.47
N LYS A 353 12.53 13.22 -2.55
CA LYS A 353 12.83 14.48 -1.82
C LYS A 353 14.13 14.41 -1.02
N ASN A 354 14.46 13.24 -0.47
CA ASN A 354 15.71 13.01 0.28
C ASN A 354 16.86 12.52 -0.61
N HIS A 355 16.79 12.70 -1.94
CA HIS A 355 17.83 12.29 -2.90
C HIS A 355 18.18 10.78 -2.89
N LYS A 356 17.29 9.91 -2.37
CA LYS A 356 17.48 8.45 -2.35
C LYS A 356 16.91 7.82 -3.62
N ILE A 357 17.52 8.13 -4.77
CA ILE A 357 17.01 7.78 -6.11
C ILE A 357 16.80 6.27 -6.29
N GLU A 358 17.79 5.44 -5.92
CA GLU A 358 17.71 3.98 -6.07
C GLU A 358 16.55 3.37 -5.27
N ARG A 359 16.30 3.86 -4.04
CA ARG A 359 15.16 3.44 -3.23
C ARG A 359 13.85 3.95 -3.79
N GLY A 360 13.83 5.18 -4.31
CA GLY A 360 12.70 5.69 -5.07
C GLY A 360 12.34 4.76 -6.22
N HIS A 361 13.34 4.26 -6.94
CA HIS A 361 13.14 3.32 -8.05
C HIS A 361 12.56 1.99 -7.56
N GLN A 362 13.15 1.42 -6.52
CA GLN A 362 12.65 0.19 -5.91
C GLN A 362 11.19 0.34 -5.43
N CYS A 363 10.84 1.49 -4.86
CA CYS A 363 9.48 1.76 -4.40
C CYS A 363 8.48 1.91 -5.56
N VAL A 364 8.88 2.55 -6.67
CA VAL A 364 8.06 2.65 -7.89
C VAL A 364 7.83 1.26 -8.50
N SER A 365 8.87 0.44 -8.65
CA SER A 365 8.72 -0.94 -9.14
C SER A 365 7.80 -1.77 -8.22
N SER A 366 7.93 -1.59 -6.91
CA SER A 366 7.08 -2.28 -5.93
C SER A 366 5.63 -1.80 -5.94
N PHE A 367 5.35 -0.58 -6.43
CA PHE A 367 3.99 -0.08 -6.60
C PHE A 367 3.22 -0.85 -7.68
N GLN A 368 3.90 -1.35 -8.73
CA GLN A 368 3.26 -2.19 -9.76
C GLN A 368 2.74 -3.51 -9.19
N ASN A 369 3.41 -4.06 -8.17
CA ASN A 369 2.96 -5.26 -7.47
C ASN A 369 1.62 -5.05 -6.73
N LEU A 370 1.15 -3.79 -6.62
CA LEU A 370 -0.15 -3.46 -6.04
C LEU A 370 -1.30 -3.55 -7.06
N ASN A 371 -1.02 -3.83 -8.34
CA ASN A 371 -2.02 -3.92 -9.40
C ASN A 371 -3.03 -5.06 -9.13
N PRO A 372 -4.34 -4.79 -8.96
CA PRO A 372 -5.32 -5.80 -8.61
C PRO A 372 -5.89 -6.51 -9.84
N ARG A 373 -6.36 -7.75 -9.65
CA ARG A 373 -7.02 -8.53 -10.71
C ARG A 373 -8.50 -8.18 -10.90
N VAL A 374 -9.12 -7.47 -9.94
CA VAL A 374 -10.53 -7.06 -9.99
C VAL A 374 -10.68 -5.66 -10.58
N ASP A 375 -11.64 -5.52 -11.51
CA ASP A 375 -11.84 -4.31 -12.30
C ASP A 375 -12.17 -3.06 -11.45
N GLU A 376 -12.90 -3.20 -10.34
CA GLU A 376 -13.28 -2.06 -9.47
C GLU A 376 -12.06 -1.48 -8.74
N LEU A 377 -11.25 -2.33 -8.12
CA LEU A 377 -9.99 -1.93 -7.47
C LEU A 377 -8.98 -1.40 -8.49
N ARG A 378 -9.06 -1.88 -9.74
CA ARG A 378 -8.19 -1.44 -10.83
C ARG A 378 -8.43 0.00 -11.22
N VAL A 379 -9.66 0.50 -11.14
CA VAL A 379 -9.95 1.94 -11.33
C VAL A 379 -9.22 2.76 -10.26
N ILE A 380 -9.32 2.34 -8.99
CA ILE A 380 -8.63 3.01 -7.86
C ILE A 380 -7.10 2.98 -8.07
N PHE A 381 -6.56 1.84 -8.51
CA PHE A 381 -5.14 1.70 -8.81
C PHE A 381 -4.69 2.64 -9.94
N MET A 382 -5.42 2.70 -11.05
CA MET A 382 -5.06 3.56 -12.19
C MET A 382 -5.15 5.05 -11.86
N ASP A 383 -6.10 5.46 -11.03
CA ASP A 383 -6.20 6.83 -10.53
C ASP A 383 -4.97 7.18 -9.67
N ALA A 384 -4.58 6.29 -8.75
CA ALA A 384 -3.38 6.46 -7.92
C ALA A 384 -2.09 6.45 -8.75
N LEU A 385 -1.99 5.58 -9.78
CA LEU A 385 -0.87 5.55 -10.70
C LEU A 385 -0.77 6.86 -11.51
N HIS A 386 -1.92 7.41 -11.93
CA HIS A 386 -1.98 8.70 -12.59
C HIS A 386 -1.45 9.81 -11.67
N GLU A 387 -1.91 9.86 -10.41
CA GLU A 387 -1.43 10.81 -9.41
C GLU A 387 0.09 10.71 -9.21
N LEU A 388 0.60 9.50 -8.97
CA LEU A 388 2.03 9.23 -8.83
C LEU A 388 2.82 9.75 -10.04
N THR A 389 2.33 9.45 -11.23
CA THR A 389 2.95 9.85 -12.49
C THR A 389 3.03 11.37 -12.63
N VAL A 390 1.98 12.09 -12.26
CA VAL A 390 1.96 13.56 -12.25
C VAL A 390 2.94 14.12 -11.21
N LEU A 391 3.00 13.54 -10.01
CA LEU A 391 3.91 13.97 -8.96
C LEU A 391 5.37 13.77 -9.37
N LEU A 392 5.70 12.64 -9.99
CA LEU A 392 7.06 12.35 -10.48
C LEU A 392 7.43 13.20 -11.70
N PHE A 393 6.48 13.53 -12.57
CA PHE A 393 6.71 14.47 -13.67
C PHE A 393 7.07 15.89 -13.18
N ASN A 394 6.49 16.31 -12.04
CA ASN A 394 6.79 17.60 -11.44
C ASN A 394 8.07 17.60 -10.61
N ASN A 395 8.64 16.43 -10.31
CA ASN A 395 9.85 16.30 -9.51
C ASN A 395 11.08 16.19 -10.43
N GLU A 396 12.01 17.14 -10.33
CA GLU A 396 13.19 17.22 -11.21
C GLU A 396 14.21 16.09 -10.98
N GLN A 397 14.07 15.32 -9.91
CA GLN A 397 15.07 14.33 -9.45
C GLN A 397 14.99 12.95 -10.15
N GLY A 398 14.66 12.91 -11.44
CA GLY A 398 14.82 11.70 -12.27
C GLY A 398 13.73 10.63 -12.14
N GLY A 399 12.66 10.88 -11.39
CA GLY A 399 11.56 9.91 -11.20
C GLY A 399 10.74 9.60 -12.45
N LEU A 400 10.72 10.52 -13.42
CA LEU A 400 9.97 10.36 -14.67
C LEU A 400 10.40 9.12 -15.48
N ARG A 401 11.70 8.84 -15.57
CA ARG A 401 12.18 7.70 -16.36
C ARG A 401 11.66 6.37 -15.82
N THR A 402 11.68 6.22 -14.49
CA THR A 402 11.27 4.99 -13.82
C THR A 402 9.78 4.76 -13.97
N ILE A 403 8.96 5.81 -13.80
CA ILE A 403 7.51 5.66 -13.99
C ILE A 403 7.13 5.40 -15.45
N LEU A 404 7.86 5.98 -16.41
CA LEU A 404 7.68 5.68 -17.84
C LEU A 404 7.97 4.20 -18.14
N GLN A 405 9.06 3.66 -17.60
CA GLN A 405 9.36 2.22 -17.70
C GLN A 405 8.25 1.38 -17.05
N SER A 406 7.73 1.80 -15.90
CA SER A 406 6.63 1.08 -15.25
C SER A 406 5.33 1.09 -16.05
N LEU A 407 5.03 2.17 -16.77
CA LEU A 407 3.90 2.24 -17.70
C LEU A 407 4.09 1.32 -18.91
N GLU A 408 5.31 1.20 -19.42
CA GLU A 408 5.67 0.27 -20.50
C GLU A 408 5.48 -1.19 -20.09
N GLU A 409 5.88 -1.56 -18.88
CA GLU A 409 5.71 -2.93 -18.35
C GLU A 409 4.22 -3.26 -18.15
N LEU A 410 3.44 -2.33 -17.57
CA LEU A 410 2.01 -2.51 -17.34
C LEU A 410 1.19 -2.67 -18.64
N SER A 411 1.61 -2.04 -19.74
CA SER A 411 0.92 -2.17 -21.02
C SER A 411 1.20 -3.49 -21.75
N VAL A 412 2.32 -4.15 -21.43
CA VAL A 412 2.72 -5.44 -22.04
C VAL A 412 1.99 -6.61 -21.37
N GLU A 413 1.80 -6.58 -20.05
CA GLU A 413 1.29 -7.72 -19.28
C GLU A 413 -0.23 -7.96 -19.41
N ASN A 414 -0.98 -7.01 -20.00
CA ASN A 414 -2.40 -6.86 -19.66
C ASN A 414 -3.41 -6.78 -20.82
N LYS A 415 -4.69 -7.05 -20.49
CA LYS A 415 -5.86 -6.99 -21.39
C LYS A 415 -6.06 -5.59 -21.98
N PHE A 416 -6.73 -5.50 -23.13
CA PHE A 416 -7.05 -4.26 -23.88
C PHE A 416 -7.54 -3.06 -23.02
N VAL A 417 -8.30 -3.33 -21.95
CA VAL A 417 -8.81 -2.33 -20.99
C VAL A 417 -7.69 -1.51 -20.35
N GLU A 418 -6.57 -2.17 -20.03
CA GLU A 418 -5.46 -1.56 -19.28
C GLU A 418 -4.60 -0.68 -20.17
N LYS A 419 -4.49 -1.03 -21.45
CA LYS A 419 -3.84 -0.19 -22.47
C LYS A 419 -4.53 1.17 -22.61
N ASN A 420 -5.86 1.24 -22.53
CA ASN A 420 -6.58 2.52 -22.64
C ASN A 420 -6.31 3.44 -21.45
N ALA A 421 -6.31 2.90 -20.22
CA ALA A 421 -6.00 3.67 -19.02
C ALA A 421 -4.55 4.17 -19.04
N VAL A 422 -3.58 3.34 -19.46
CA VAL A 422 -2.19 3.75 -19.65
C VAL A 422 -2.07 4.87 -20.71
N ILE A 423 -2.77 4.76 -21.84
CA ILE A 423 -2.82 5.83 -22.86
C ILE A 423 -3.40 7.13 -22.29
N MET A 424 -4.40 7.07 -21.41
CA MET A 424 -4.92 8.27 -20.72
C MET A 424 -3.86 8.93 -19.83
N ILE A 425 -3.04 8.14 -19.12
CA ILE A 425 -1.92 8.67 -18.34
C ILE A 425 -0.89 9.35 -19.25
N TYR A 426 -0.51 8.71 -20.36
CA TYR A 426 0.37 9.33 -21.37
C TYR A 426 -0.21 10.62 -21.94
N LYS A 427 -1.53 10.67 -22.18
CA LYS A 427 -2.22 11.87 -22.64
C LYS A 427 -2.00 13.05 -21.69
N SER A 428 -2.19 12.82 -20.40
CA SER A 428 -1.98 13.84 -19.37
C SER A 428 -0.52 14.29 -19.31
N LEU A 429 0.43 13.35 -19.39
CA LEU A 429 1.87 13.66 -19.43
C LEU A 429 2.26 14.49 -20.66
N ILE A 430 1.79 14.13 -21.84
CA ILE A 430 2.05 14.85 -23.10
C ILE A 430 1.50 16.28 -23.01
N LEU A 431 0.27 16.45 -22.53
CA LEU A 431 -0.33 17.76 -22.34
C LEU A 431 0.51 18.64 -21.39
N ARG A 432 0.95 18.08 -20.26
CA ARG A 432 1.81 18.80 -19.30
C ARG A 432 3.17 19.16 -19.89
N ALA A 433 3.79 18.26 -20.64
CA ALA A 433 5.06 18.52 -21.32
C ALA A 433 4.94 19.63 -22.37
N ILE A 434 3.82 19.65 -23.13
CA ILE A 434 3.51 20.74 -24.05
C ILE A 434 3.32 22.04 -23.28
N GLN A 435 2.56 22.06 -22.19
CA GLN A 435 2.35 23.28 -21.40
C GLN A 435 3.66 23.85 -20.82
N LYS A 436 4.60 22.99 -20.42
CA LYS A 436 5.97 23.39 -20.01
C LYS A 436 6.89 23.79 -21.17
N ASN A 437 6.47 23.59 -22.42
CA ASN A 437 7.28 23.77 -23.63
C ASN A 437 8.63 23.02 -23.59
N ASP A 438 8.63 21.78 -23.09
CA ASP A 438 9.83 20.94 -22.98
C ASP A 438 9.82 19.82 -24.03
N PRO A 439 10.50 20.02 -25.18
CA PRO A 439 10.53 19.00 -26.24
C PRO A 439 11.36 17.76 -25.87
N ILE A 440 12.28 17.83 -24.89
CA ILE A 440 13.12 16.69 -24.47
C ILE A 440 12.29 15.72 -23.63
N VAL A 441 11.56 16.26 -22.65
CA VAL A 441 10.62 15.49 -21.83
C VAL A 441 9.49 14.95 -22.70
N LEU A 442 8.93 15.77 -23.59
CA LEU A 442 7.92 15.35 -24.56
C LEU A 442 8.42 14.19 -25.43
N ALA A 443 9.69 14.22 -25.86
CA ALA A 443 10.26 13.14 -26.64
C ALA A 443 10.37 11.84 -25.86
N SER A 444 10.82 11.92 -24.62
CA SER A 444 10.93 10.75 -23.72
C SER A 444 9.56 10.11 -23.48
N ILE A 445 8.53 10.92 -23.20
CA ILE A 445 7.15 10.45 -23.01
C ILE A 445 6.58 9.82 -24.29
N SER A 446 6.79 10.47 -25.45
CA SER A 446 6.25 9.99 -26.73
C SER A 446 6.91 8.67 -27.17
N ASN A 447 8.21 8.51 -26.93
CA ASN A 447 8.91 7.25 -27.21
C ASN A 447 8.45 6.14 -26.27
N SER A 448 8.24 6.45 -24.99
CA SER A 448 7.69 5.49 -24.02
C SER A 448 6.28 5.05 -24.41
N LEU A 449 5.41 5.98 -24.82
CA LEU A 449 4.09 5.66 -25.38
C LEU A 449 4.19 4.68 -26.56
N LEU A 450 5.15 4.89 -27.46
CA LEU A 450 5.35 4.00 -28.61
C LEU A 450 5.76 2.58 -28.16
N ASN A 451 6.65 2.47 -27.17
CA ASN A 451 7.03 1.19 -26.57
C ASN A 451 5.82 0.49 -25.93
N SER A 452 4.92 1.25 -25.31
CA SER A 452 3.74 0.72 -24.62
C SER A 452 2.64 0.20 -25.56
N ILE A 453 2.61 0.67 -26.81
CA ILE A 453 1.67 0.22 -27.84
C ILE A 453 2.24 -0.96 -28.64
N GLY A 454 3.57 -1.06 -28.76
CA GLY A 454 4.26 -2.16 -29.44
C GLY A 454 4.49 -3.36 -28.53
N ASP A 455 4.61 -4.56 -29.12
CA ASP A 455 5.17 -5.72 -28.39
C ASP A 455 6.66 -5.46 -28.11
N PRO A 456 7.20 -5.83 -26.93
CA PRO A 456 8.60 -5.66 -26.61
C PRO A 456 9.43 -6.42 -27.65
N ILE A 457 10.37 -5.71 -28.29
CA ILE A 457 11.35 -6.32 -29.17
C ILE A 457 12.09 -7.36 -28.33
N GLY A 458 11.82 -8.65 -28.60
CA GLY A 458 12.42 -9.77 -27.89
C GLY A 458 13.93 -9.58 -27.72
N LYS A 459 14.38 -9.68 -26.47
CA LYS A 459 15.79 -9.81 -26.10
C LYS A 459 16.29 -11.19 -26.57
N GLU A 460 16.55 -11.33 -27.87
CA GLU A 460 17.33 -12.46 -28.39
C GLU A 460 18.51 -11.97 -29.24
N THR A 461 19.68 -12.37 -28.75
CA THR A 461 20.98 -12.67 -29.37
C THR A 461 21.45 -11.96 -30.64
N GLN A 462 22.73 -11.56 -30.55
CA GLN A 462 23.53 -10.65 -31.37
C GLN A 462 23.74 -10.93 -32.87
N ASN A 463 22.97 -11.78 -33.58
CA ASN A 463 23.23 -12.01 -35.02
C ASN A 463 21.96 -12.06 -35.87
N ALA A 464 21.39 -10.90 -36.22
CA ALA A 464 20.29 -10.80 -37.20
C ALA A 464 19.98 -9.36 -37.70
N ILE A 465 20.97 -8.47 -37.86
CA ILE A 465 20.72 -7.05 -38.19
C ILE A 465 19.84 -6.87 -39.44
N ALA A 466 19.97 -7.74 -40.45
CA ALA A 466 19.15 -7.70 -41.66
C ALA A 466 17.76 -8.37 -41.51
N LYS A 467 17.62 -9.44 -40.71
CA LYS A 467 16.32 -10.12 -40.47
C LYS A 467 15.44 -9.40 -39.45
N LYS A 468 16.03 -8.56 -38.58
CA LYS A 468 15.37 -7.77 -37.53
C LYS A 468 14.67 -6.53 -38.08
N LEU A 469 15.13 -5.95 -39.19
CA LEU A 469 14.48 -4.79 -39.83
C LEU A 469 13.20 -5.20 -40.59
N LEU A 470 13.25 -6.29 -41.38
CA LEU A 470 12.08 -6.73 -42.16
C LEU A 470 10.95 -7.32 -41.28
N ARG A 471 11.28 -8.09 -40.24
CA ARG A 471 10.27 -8.68 -39.33
C ARG A 471 9.75 -7.70 -38.27
N SER A 472 10.53 -6.68 -37.88
CA SER A 472 10.05 -5.64 -36.97
C SER A 472 9.06 -4.69 -37.64
N HIS A 473 9.22 -4.40 -38.93
CA HIS A 473 8.18 -3.71 -39.71
C HIS A 473 6.89 -4.55 -39.75
N ILE A 474 6.91 -5.79 -40.23
CA ILE A 474 5.69 -6.60 -40.40
C ILE A 474 4.91 -6.85 -39.08
N LYS A 475 5.59 -6.96 -37.92
CA LYS A 475 4.90 -7.06 -36.60
C LYS A 475 4.43 -5.71 -36.04
N LYS A 476 5.18 -4.62 -36.26
CA LYS A 476 4.73 -3.25 -35.93
C LYS A 476 3.45 -2.89 -36.71
N TRP A 477 3.30 -3.41 -37.92
CA TRP A 477 2.12 -3.21 -38.79
C TRP A 477 0.84 -3.83 -38.22
N LYS A 478 0.87 -5.09 -37.75
CA LYS A 478 -0.35 -5.80 -37.29
C LYS A 478 -0.91 -5.29 -35.96
N LEU A 479 -0.11 -4.56 -35.16
CA LEU A 479 -0.50 -3.96 -33.88
C LEU A 479 -0.95 -2.49 -34.00
N MET A 480 -0.58 -1.79 -35.08
CA MET A 480 -0.99 -0.40 -35.32
C MET A 480 -2.42 -0.27 -35.86
N GLU A 481 -3.01 -1.36 -36.38
CA GLU A 481 -4.45 -1.41 -36.70
C GLU A 481 -5.35 -1.55 -35.45
N ASP A 482 -4.80 -1.86 -34.28
CA ASP A 482 -5.55 -1.95 -33.02
C ASP A 482 -6.01 -0.56 -32.55
N GLU A 483 -7.15 -0.52 -31.85
CA GLU A 483 -7.79 0.69 -31.33
C GLU A 483 -6.86 1.51 -30.42
N ALA A 484 -5.90 0.86 -29.74
CA ALA A 484 -4.86 1.51 -28.95
C ALA A 484 -3.91 2.34 -29.83
N GLY A 485 -3.50 1.81 -30.99
CA GLY A 485 -2.71 2.54 -31.99
C GLY A 485 -3.50 3.72 -32.54
N LYS A 486 -4.76 3.48 -32.93
CA LYS A 486 -5.65 4.54 -33.45
C LYS A 486 -5.87 5.66 -32.42
N SER A 487 -6.05 5.28 -31.15
CA SER A 487 -6.18 6.20 -30.03
C SER A 487 -4.94 7.07 -29.87
N SER A 488 -3.75 6.48 -29.97
CA SER A 488 -2.49 7.20 -29.80
C SER A 488 -2.21 8.18 -30.94
N VAL A 489 -2.49 7.82 -32.20
CA VAL A 489 -2.39 8.75 -33.33
C VAL A 489 -3.32 9.96 -33.13
N PHE A 490 -4.58 9.72 -32.78
CA PHE A 490 -5.54 10.79 -32.52
C PHE A 490 -5.07 11.70 -31.37
N MET A 491 -4.53 11.11 -30.29
CA MET A 491 -3.96 11.85 -29.17
C MET A 491 -2.76 12.70 -29.56
N ILE A 492 -1.85 12.19 -30.40
CA ILE A 492 -0.71 12.96 -30.92
C ILE A 492 -1.19 14.11 -31.79
N MET A 493 -2.23 13.93 -32.62
CA MET A 493 -2.84 15.05 -33.37
C MET A 493 -3.44 16.11 -32.44
N GLN A 494 -4.12 15.69 -31.37
CA GLN A 494 -4.62 16.60 -30.33
C GLN A 494 -3.48 17.39 -29.68
N ALA A 495 -2.36 16.71 -29.44
CA ALA A 495 -1.15 17.29 -28.87
C ALA A 495 -0.49 18.32 -29.80
N ILE A 496 -0.35 18.03 -31.10
CA ILE A 496 0.18 18.98 -32.10
C ILE A 496 -0.74 20.20 -32.19
N LEU A 497 -2.06 20.00 -32.24
CA LEU A 497 -3.02 21.10 -32.28
C LEU A 497 -2.87 22.00 -31.05
N LYS A 498 -2.71 21.40 -29.86
CA LYS A 498 -2.54 22.16 -28.62
C LYS A 498 -1.21 22.92 -28.58
N SER A 499 -0.13 22.34 -29.08
CA SER A 499 1.15 23.04 -29.15
C SER A 499 1.15 24.17 -30.18
N ILE A 500 0.36 24.06 -31.26
CA ILE A 500 0.13 25.17 -32.20
C ILE A 500 -0.66 26.30 -31.54
N GLU A 501 -1.73 25.97 -30.82
CA GLU A 501 -2.56 26.96 -30.10
C GLU A 501 -1.72 27.76 -29.09
N LEU A 502 -0.85 27.09 -28.34
CA LEU A 502 0.06 27.72 -27.38
C LEU A 502 1.29 28.39 -28.03
N SER A 503 1.43 28.31 -29.37
CA SER A 503 2.63 28.79 -30.10
C SER A 503 3.94 28.13 -29.66
N HIS A 504 3.87 26.92 -29.10
CA HIS A 504 5.02 26.09 -28.73
C HIS A 504 5.55 25.35 -29.97
N HIS A 505 6.17 26.10 -30.87
CA HIS A 505 6.58 25.64 -32.20
C HIS A 505 7.57 24.46 -32.16
N GLN A 506 8.48 24.42 -31.18
CA GLN A 506 9.45 23.32 -31.03
C GLN A 506 8.76 21.99 -30.73
N CYS A 507 7.81 21.99 -29.79
CA CYS A 507 6.97 20.83 -29.48
C CYS A 507 6.15 20.39 -30.69
N SER A 508 5.54 21.36 -31.40
CA SER A 508 4.76 21.11 -32.62
C SER A 508 5.60 20.42 -33.69
N GLY A 509 6.79 20.97 -33.97
CA GLY A 509 7.71 20.42 -34.97
C GLY A 509 8.23 19.04 -34.61
N TYR A 510 8.55 18.80 -33.33
CA TYR A 510 8.90 17.47 -32.84
C TYR A 510 7.76 16.47 -33.07
N LEU A 511 6.53 16.79 -32.63
CA LEU A 511 5.39 15.88 -32.73
C LEU A 511 4.98 15.60 -34.18
N ILE A 512 5.13 16.56 -35.10
CA ILE A 512 4.87 16.33 -36.53
C ILE A 512 5.88 15.34 -37.12
N LYS A 513 7.18 15.48 -36.80
CA LYS A 513 8.20 14.51 -37.20
C LYS A 513 7.93 13.14 -36.58
N PHE A 514 7.58 13.13 -35.30
CA PHE A 514 7.27 11.91 -34.56
C PHE A 514 6.08 11.18 -35.20
N LEU A 515 5.01 11.90 -35.54
CA LEU A 515 3.82 11.36 -36.21
C LEU A 515 4.19 10.73 -37.56
N ALA A 516 4.88 11.49 -38.43
CA ALA A 516 5.22 11.04 -39.78
C ALA A 516 6.22 9.88 -39.80
N THR A 517 7.10 9.79 -38.80
CA THR A 517 8.16 8.77 -38.72
C THR A 517 7.67 7.47 -38.08
N ASN A 518 6.76 7.56 -37.09
CA ASN A 518 6.43 6.42 -36.24
C ASN A 518 5.11 5.75 -36.54
N PHE A 519 4.22 6.35 -37.33
CA PHE A 519 2.91 5.79 -37.66
C PHE A 519 2.72 5.60 -39.16
N GLU A 520 1.88 4.63 -39.53
CA GLU A 520 1.59 4.34 -40.94
C GLU A 520 0.82 5.52 -41.58
N PRO A 521 1.20 5.98 -42.78
CA PRO A 521 0.53 7.10 -43.44
C PRO A 521 -0.95 6.87 -43.76
N ASN A 522 -1.36 5.64 -44.12
CA ASN A 522 -2.76 5.32 -44.40
C ASN A 522 -3.64 5.49 -43.17
N MET A 523 -3.23 4.85 -42.06
CA MET A 523 -3.86 4.97 -40.76
C MET A 523 -3.89 6.44 -40.28
N THR A 524 -2.77 7.15 -40.45
CA THR A 524 -2.68 8.58 -40.11
C THR A 524 -3.70 9.40 -40.90
N SER A 525 -3.84 9.15 -42.20
CA SER A 525 -4.81 9.84 -43.05
C SER A 525 -6.27 9.51 -42.68
N GLU A 526 -6.57 8.24 -42.42
CA GLU A 526 -7.89 7.79 -41.94
C GLU A 526 -8.29 8.50 -40.64
N ILE A 527 -7.41 8.46 -39.65
CA ILE A 527 -7.65 9.06 -38.32
C ILE A 527 -7.71 10.58 -38.42
N PHE A 528 -6.92 11.19 -39.30
CA PHE A 528 -6.95 12.62 -39.54
C PHE A 528 -8.34 13.09 -40.01
N ASN A 529 -8.97 12.35 -40.92
CA ASN A 529 -10.32 12.67 -41.38
C ASN A 529 -11.34 12.61 -40.24
N VAL A 530 -11.23 11.62 -39.34
CA VAL A 530 -12.07 11.52 -38.14
C VAL A 530 -11.79 12.68 -37.17
N PHE A 531 -10.52 13.02 -36.98
CA PHE A 531 -10.07 14.12 -36.12
C PHE A 531 -10.65 15.46 -36.55
N VAL A 532 -10.59 15.79 -37.85
CA VAL A 532 -11.14 17.04 -38.38
C VAL A 532 -12.68 17.05 -38.28
N ARG A 533 -13.36 15.96 -38.64
CA ARG A 533 -14.83 15.85 -38.53
C ARG A 533 -15.31 16.03 -37.09
N ASN A 534 -14.60 15.46 -36.13
CA ASN A 534 -14.91 15.59 -34.70
C ASN A 534 -14.38 16.90 -34.07
N ARG A 535 -13.85 17.83 -34.88
CA ARG A 535 -13.28 19.11 -34.41
C ARG A 535 -12.23 18.95 -33.29
N ALA A 536 -11.40 17.92 -33.39
CA ALA A 536 -10.40 17.55 -32.38
C ALA A 536 -10.97 17.25 -30.97
N VAL A 537 -12.29 17.13 -30.82
CA VAL A 537 -12.94 16.78 -29.56
C VAL A 537 -12.99 15.27 -29.42
N ASP A 538 -12.80 14.79 -28.19
CA ASP A 538 -13.07 13.41 -27.78
C ASP A 538 -12.65 12.30 -28.77
N ASN A 539 -11.37 11.91 -28.69
CA ASN A 539 -10.84 10.67 -29.28
C ASN A 539 -11.81 9.46 -29.27
N PRO A 540 -12.45 9.12 -30.40
CA PRO A 540 -13.50 8.10 -30.46
C PRO A 540 -12.96 6.67 -30.30
N PHE A 541 -11.66 6.47 -30.53
CA PHE A 541 -10.98 5.19 -30.42
C PHE A 541 -10.68 4.81 -28.96
N LEU A 542 -10.71 5.79 -28.05
CA LEU A 542 -10.47 5.59 -26.63
C LEU A 542 -11.75 5.15 -25.91
N LYS A 543 -11.95 3.84 -25.80
CA LYS A 543 -13.11 3.21 -25.13
C LYS A 543 -13.01 3.34 -23.59
N GLN A 544 -14.13 3.16 -22.89
CA GLN A 544 -14.22 3.11 -21.41
C GLN A 544 -13.80 4.37 -20.62
N ARG A 545 -13.76 5.55 -21.27
CA ARG A 545 -13.59 6.87 -20.62
C ARG A 545 -14.44 7.12 -19.38
N LYS A 546 -15.63 6.51 -19.30
CA LYS A 546 -16.54 6.67 -18.16
C LYS A 546 -16.01 6.03 -16.88
N LEU A 547 -15.21 4.97 -16.99
CA LEU A 547 -14.64 4.27 -15.83
C LEU A 547 -13.49 5.07 -15.20
N TYR A 548 -12.69 5.77 -16.01
CA TYR A 548 -11.51 6.52 -15.57
C TYR A 548 -11.73 8.04 -15.60
N ARG A 549 -12.93 8.51 -15.26
CA ARG A 549 -13.29 9.94 -15.31
C ARG A 549 -12.46 10.82 -14.38
N ALA A 550 -11.88 10.25 -13.32
CA ALA A 550 -11.03 10.99 -12.39
C ALA A 550 -9.70 11.43 -13.04
N ILE A 551 -9.27 10.74 -14.09
CA ILE A 551 -8.15 11.17 -14.93
C ILE A 551 -8.68 12.26 -15.87
N ASP A 552 -8.41 13.55 -15.59
CA ASP A 552 -8.75 14.61 -16.55
C ASP A 552 -7.84 14.52 -17.77
N PHE A 553 -8.42 14.09 -18.89
CA PHE A 553 -7.71 13.81 -20.13
C PHE A 553 -8.18 14.70 -21.28
N SER A 554 -8.97 15.74 -21.04
CA SER A 554 -9.43 16.61 -22.12
C SER A 554 -8.32 17.57 -22.57
N PHE A 555 -8.19 17.82 -23.88
CA PHE A 555 -7.38 18.93 -24.37
C PHE A 555 -8.30 20.16 -24.41
N PRO A 556 -8.16 21.13 -23.48
CA PRO A 556 -8.98 22.32 -23.54
C PRO A 556 -8.51 23.19 -24.70
N TYR A 557 -9.34 23.40 -25.71
CA TYR A 557 -9.05 24.30 -26.83
C TYR A 557 -9.89 25.56 -26.73
N ASN A 558 -9.30 26.70 -27.09
CA ASN A 558 -10.04 27.93 -27.31
C ASN A 558 -10.88 27.79 -28.60
N LYS A 559 -12.21 27.79 -28.44
CA LYS A 559 -13.17 27.63 -29.53
C LYS A 559 -13.01 28.70 -30.62
N ASN A 560 -12.56 29.90 -30.26
CA ASN A 560 -12.43 31.01 -31.19
C ASN A 560 -11.20 30.89 -32.11
N THR A 561 -10.16 30.16 -31.68
CA THR A 561 -8.92 29.98 -32.44
C THR A 561 -8.78 28.59 -33.04
N LEU A 562 -9.72 27.68 -32.75
CA LEU A 562 -9.66 26.29 -33.14
C LEU A 562 -9.53 26.10 -34.65
N ASP A 563 -10.40 26.72 -35.46
CA ASP A 563 -10.39 26.58 -36.92
C ASP A 563 -9.08 27.07 -37.53
N TYR A 564 -8.54 28.17 -36.98
CA TYR A 564 -7.23 28.70 -37.37
C TYR A 564 -6.09 27.72 -37.03
N CYS A 565 -6.10 27.14 -35.83
CA CYS A 565 -5.08 26.18 -35.40
C CYS A 565 -5.16 24.88 -36.20
N VAL A 566 -6.37 24.39 -36.51
CA VAL A 566 -6.59 23.22 -37.37
C VAL A 566 -6.08 23.48 -38.80
N ALA A 567 -6.31 24.67 -39.34
CA ALA A 567 -5.77 25.04 -40.64
C ALA A 567 -4.23 25.05 -40.65
N LYS A 568 -3.58 25.59 -39.62
CA LYS A 568 -2.12 25.49 -39.45
C LYS A 568 -1.64 24.04 -39.35
N LEU A 569 -2.35 23.21 -38.57
CA LEU A 569 -2.04 21.80 -38.40
C LEU A 569 -2.01 21.06 -39.75
N ILE A 570 -3.04 21.28 -40.58
CA ILE A 570 -3.13 20.67 -41.92
C ILE A 570 -1.93 21.07 -42.77
N ILE A 571 -1.61 22.36 -42.86
CA ILE A 571 -0.48 22.85 -43.67
C ILE A 571 0.83 22.21 -43.22
N LEU A 572 1.05 22.14 -41.91
CA LEU A 572 2.29 21.62 -41.34
C LEU A 572 2.45 20.10 -41.51
N ILE A 573 1.39 19.31 -41.25
CA ILE A 573 1.44 17.85 -41.45
C ILE A 573 1.57 17.51 -42.93
N TYR A 574 0.68 18.07 -43.77
CA TYR A 574 0.69 17.79 -45.21
C TYR A 574 1.99 18.24 -45.87
N GLY A 575 2.47 19.44 -45.54
CA GLY A 575 3.74 19.96 -46.05
C GLY A 575 4.92 19.05 -45.68
N HIS A 576 4.95 18.52 -44.45
CA HIS A 576 5.98 17.58 -44.05
C HIS A 576 5.90 16.24 -44.78
N GLN A 577 4.72 15.63 -44.87
CA GLN A 577 4.51 14.36 -45.57
C GLN A 577 4.85 14.47 -47.07
N LEU A 578 4.38 15.53 -47.73
CA LEU A 578 4.64 15.78 -49.15
C LEU A 578 6.13 16.02 -49.40
N TYR A 579 6.81 16.75 -48.53
CA TYR A 579 8.26 16.98 -48.65
C TYR A 579 9.05 15.67 -48.57
N LEU A 580 8.73 14.81 -47.60
CA LEU A 580 9.37 13.50 -47.45
C LEU A 580 9.13 12.63 -48.69
N SER A 581 7.89 12.60 -49.19
CA SER A 581 7.51 11.87 -50.42
C SER A 581 8.28 12.37 -51.65
N GLN A 582 8.31 13.68 -51.90
CA GLN A 582 8.99 14.26 -53.07
C GLN A 582 10.52 14.12 -53.04
N LYS A 583 11.12 14.16 -51.85
CA LYS A 583 12.56 13.99 -51.69
C LYS A 583 12.99 12.52 -51.60
N GLY A 584 12.04 11.57 -51.64
CA GLY A 584 12.31 10.14 -51.49
C GLY A 584 12.92 9.79 -50.12
N ILE A 585 12.64 10.59 -49.09
CA ILE A 585 13.18 10.39 -47.74
C ILE A 585 12.28 9.40 -47.00
N VAL A 586 12.74 8.16 -46.87
CA VAL A 586 12.04 7.11 -46.11
C VAL A 586 12.61 7.04 -44.70
N ILE A 587 11.84 7.52 -43.73
CA ILE A 587 12.16 7.40 -42.30
C ILE A 587 10.99 6.66 -41.65
N GLY A 588 11.19 5.38 -41.33
CA GLY A 588 10.16 4.51 -40.77
C GLY A 588 9.20 3.93 -41.82
N PHE A 589 8.39 4.77 -42.46
CA PHE A 589 7.40 4.38 -43.46
C PHE A 589 7.53 5.20 -44.76
N GLU A 590 7.25 4.57 -45.90
CA GLU A 590 7.06 5.28 -47.17
C GLU A 590 5.79 6.13 -47.13
N GLN A 591 5.89 7.40 -47.48
CA GLN A 591 4.77 8.36 -47.45
C GLN A 591 3.88 8.20 -48.69
N ASN A 592 3.20 7.04 -48.77
CA ASN A 592 2.36 6.64 -49.90
C ASN A 592 0.92 7.18 -49.79
N SER A 593 0.58 7.80 -48.66
CA SER A 593 -0.71 8.46 -48.41
C SER A 593 -0.48 9.79 -47.70
N LEU A 594 -1.26 10.80 -48.09
CA LEU A 594 -1.21 12.15 -47.54
C LEU A 594 -2.53 12.43 -46.82
N ILE A 595 -2.50 13.30 -45.81
CA ILE A 595 -3.73 13.80 -45.20
C ILE A 595 -4.55 14.62 -46.21
N ASP A 596 -5.87 14.60 -46.08
CA ASP A 596 -6.75 15.39 -46.94
C ASP A 596 -6.64 16.90 -46.64
N ILE A 597 -6.37 17.69 -47.68
CA ILE A 597 -6.29 19.16 -47.61
C ILE A 597 -7.58 19.84 -48.05
N ARG A 598 -8.54 19.09 -48.59
CA ARG A 598 -9.84 19.62 -49.04
C ARG A 598 -10.69 20.13 -47.89
N THR A 599 -10.35 19.81 -46.65
CA THR A 599 -11.06 20.36 -45.48
C THR A 599 -10.72 21.82 -45.20
N LEU A 600 -9.75 22.42 -45.91
CA LEU A 600 -9.28 23.78 -45.70
C LEU A 600 -9.97 24.77 -46.67
N GLY A 601 -10.71 25.74 -46.13
CA GLY A 601 -11.30 26.84 -46.91
C GLY A 601 -10.28 27.92 -47.30
N ASN A 602 -10.62 28.76 -48.29
CA ASN A 602 -9.65 29.71 -48.88
C ASN A 602 -9.38 30.98 -48.03
N LYS A 603 -10.19 31.23 -46.99
CA LYS A 603 -10.33 32.56 -46.38
C LYS A 603 -9.07 33.10 -45.66
N TYR A 604 -8.11 32.24 -45.29
CA TYR A 604 -6.94 32.64 -44.48
C TYR A 604 -5.59 32.07 -44.95
N ASN A 605 -5.53 31.47 -46.14
CA ASN A 605 -4.33 30.77 -46.62
C ASN A 605 -3.09 31.67 -46.67
N ASP A 606 -3.19 32.87 -47.25
CA ASP A 606 -2.05 33.80 -47.32
C ASP A 606 -1.49 34.16 -45.94
N TYR A 607 -2.38 34.45 -44.99
CA TYR A 607 -2.01 34.78 -43.63
C TYR A 607 -1.35 33.60 -42.91
N LEU A 608 -1.90 32.38 -43.07
CA LEU A 608 -1.38 31.16 -42.47
C LEU A 608 0.04 30.85 -42.95
N PHE A 609 0.27 30.89 -44.26
CA PHE A 609 1.60 30.66 -44.85
C PHE A 609 2.61 31.72 -44.41
N ARG A 610 2.21 32.99 -44.35
CA ARG A 610 3.06 34.07 -43.83
C ARG A 610 3.45 33.81 -42.37
N SER A 611 2.47 33.53 -41.51
CA SER A 611 2.71 33.26 -40.08
C SER A 611 3.56 32.02 -39.84
N ILE A 612 3.39 30.95 -40.63
CA ILE A 612 4.24 29.75 -40.55
C ILE A 612 5.68 30.08 -40.97
N LYS A 613 5.86 30.86 -42.03
CA LYS A 613 7.17 31.27 -42.54
C LYS A 613 7.94 32.14 -41.54
N GLU A 614 7.26 33.04 -40.83
CA GLU A 614 7.85 33.86 -39.77
C GLU A 614 8.42 33.00 -38.63
N SER A 615 7.75 31.91 -38.27
CA SER A 615 8.19 31.00 -37.19
C SER A 615 9.04 29.80 -37.67
N LYS A 616 9.55 29.80 -38.93
CA LYS A 616 10.15 28.60 -39.55
C LYS A 616 11.30 27.96 -38.76
N GLY A 617 12.19 28.77 -38.20
CA GLY A 617 13.33 28.29 -37.41
C GLY A 617 12.94 27.57 -36.12
N ALA A 618 11.81 27.97 -35.52
CA ALA A 618 11.34 27.41 -34.25
C ALA A 618 10.72 26.01 -34.42
N TYR A 619 10.07 25.73 -35.56
CA TYR A 619 9.51 24.41 -35.86
C TYR A 619 10.59 23.36 -36.16
N ARG A 620 11.76 23.76 -36.65
CA ARG A 620 12.84 22.85 -37.08
C ARG A 620 12.38 21.81 -38.13
N LEU A 621 11.39 22.13 -38.96
CA LEU A 621 10.93 21.28 -40.07
C LEU A 621 11.65 21.68 -41.35
N TRP A 622 12.37 20.76 -41.99
CA TRP A 622 13.24 21.07 -43.13
C TRP A 622 12.51 21.67 -44.33
N PHE A 623 11.26 21.26 -44.58
CA PHE A 623 10.48 21.77 -45.70
C PHE A 623 10.21 23.29 -45.60
N LEU A 624 10.18 23.85 -44.38
CA LEU A 624 9.97 25.28 -44.17
C LEU A 624 11.18 26.13 -44.60
N SER A 625 12.34 25.49 -44.77
CA SER A 625 13.57 26.13 -45.27
C SER A 625 13.71 26.06 -46.78
N ASP A 626 12.93 25.21 -47.47
CA ASP A 626 12.93 25.09 -48.94
C ASP A 626 11.92 26.09 -49.52
N GLU A 627 12.41 27.29 -49.87
CA GLU A 627 11.55 28.39 -50.35
C GLU A 627 10.79 28.04 -51.65
N LYS A 628 11.40 27.25 -52.55
CA LYS A 628 10.73 26.79 -53.78
C LYS A 628 9.57 25.87 -53.43
N PHE A 629 9.83 24.88 -52.56
CA PHE A 629 8.80 23.96 -52.09
C PHE A 629 7.66 24.71 -51.38
N MET A 630 7.95 25.74 -50.58
CA MET A 630 6.93 26.52 -49.87
C MET A 630 6.01 27.30 -50.81
N VAL A 631 6.55 27.84 -51.92
CA VAL A 631 5.74 28.49 -52.97
C VAL A 631 4.82 27.47 -53.65
N ASP A 632 5.35 26.31 -54.02
CA ASP A 632 4.56 25.23 -54.64
C ASP A 632 3.48 24.68 -53.70
N LEU A 633 3.82 24.51 -52.42
CA LEU A 633 2.90 24.08 -51.38
C LEU A 633 1.73 25.08 -51.25
N LYS A 634 2.04 26.38 -51.18
CA LYS A 634 1.02 27.44 -51.13
C LYS A 634 0.09 27.40 -52.34
N HIS A 635 0.64 27.26 -53.54
CA HIS A 635 -0.15 27.15 -54.77
C HIS A 635 -1.10 25.94 -54.73
N ARG A 636 -0.63 24.78 -54.25
CA ARG A 636 -1.49 23.58 -54.10
C ARG A 636 -2.67 23.81 -53.16
N PHE A 637 -2.48 24.50 -52.04
CA PHE A 637 -3.56 24.86 -51.12
C PHE A 637 -4.55 25.85 -51.73
N MET A 638 -4.07 26.82 -52.52
CA MET A 638 -4.94 27.75 -53.25
C MET A 638 -5.81 27.02 -54.27
N VAL A 639 -5.24 26.10 -55.05
CA VAL A 639 -5.99 25.30 -56.05
C VAL A 639 -7.00 24.36 -55.38
N ALA A 640 -6.61 23.70 -54.29
CA ALA A 640 -7.51 22.81 -53.54
C ALA A 640 -8.72 23.57 -52.98
N ALA A 641 -8.49 24.79 -52.48
CA ALA A 641 -9.57 25.62 -51.94
C ALA A 641 -10.56 26.10 -53.01
N VAL A 642 -10.12 26.32 -54.26
CA VAL A 642 -10.99 26.68 -55.39
C VAL A 642 -11.86 25.50 -55.81
N LYS A 643 -11.32 24.27 -55.81
CA LYS A 643 -12.04 23.04 -56.18
C LYS A 643 -13.10 22.58 -55.18
N ASN A 644 -13.15 23.16 -53.98
CA ASN A 644 -14.18 22.89 -52.97
C ASN A 644 -15.35 23.87 -53.00
N ILE A 645 -15.22 24.98 -53.75
CA ILE A 645 -16.25 26.02 -53.90
C ILE A 645 -17.09 25.76 -55.17
N LEU A 646 -16.57 24.96 -56.09
CA LEU A 646 -17.25 24.37 -57.24
C LEU A 646 -17.74 22.96 -56.86
#